data_AF-A0A3C0EGU8-F1
#
_entry.id   AF-A0A3C0EGU8-F1
#
_cell.length_a   1.000
_cell.length_b   1.000
_cell.length_c   1.000
_cell.angle_alpha   90.00
_cell.angle_beta   90.00
_cell.angle_gamma   90.00
#
_symmetry.space_group_name_H-M   'P 1'
#
loop_
_entity.id
_entity.type
_entity.pdbx_description
1 polymer ?
#
loop_
_entity_poly.entity_id
_entity_poly.type
_entity_poly.pdbx_seq_one_letter_code
_entity_poly.pdbx_strand_id
1 'polypeptide(L)'
;MSNPFLKLSIVVCLLICSNITHAAPHQFPEADMTQLGDVPTIKTPLYIMEYHIWHKSPFGIEAPDGYVHWDMGNSRIDHAIGPDWMRDKGPVGYPMLGLYNSEDRNVIRWQLQCMQNTGVDGTFVQMFPEWTQGKYFDRTFVWDVIMDEADKLGYKIGMHDEVQFRIGQPAQKWDVMGDRIGRFIKQYAHRSSFLKIDNKPAVAFQFWNHFNKTMPNTDLVKMIELAEKTAGMEIYWILHAAPNDALYALEQVDSFITMANTNALNHRVEGYTPTPKEDWPMMTDQLNKAKAFAKKYPSKDIGLWVYGGFEESPKAFGDNRSSFRWMPRKKGQTLIKCLEEYEKVKPAFHMLTSWNDWQENTAIEPGWQSDVLDGDPYFYCKLLAKLKGKTFTAPPLPVKESVDPWMWQTLYGVDKTPPMITHVRYMPMAPAIVATAADTGNAIQSIKVAEHGDLYVDASDYNKPRYHGVTSIEPGRTVDGGYQLAVNQPITVGLSPKMLRASQSQKVYIALEFADTTNGSISIYYPCQNKLINYKKGDENRFDVCSSFGLSNSGKQMSVVRPMLGFLKAQKSPTLTIMLKGTRKNPKPSPITISRIHVFTDFEKAKTGRRLDAGKADSQVQTHMVYIDSLKTTPTEKSAYIIATDSEGNESMPVPFDGSSSHPFMNRP
;
A
#
# COMPACT_ATOMS: atom_id res chain seq x y z
N MET A 1 39.45 43.50 21.38
CA MET A 1 38.48 44.39 20.70
C MET A 1 37.68 43.53 19.73
N SER A 2 36.38 43.33 19.97
CA SER A 2 35.53 42.48 19.11
C SER A 2 35.29 43.16 17.77
N ASN A 3 35.68 42.51 16.67
CA ASN A 3 35.55 43.05 15.32
C ASN A 3 34.04 43.19 14.97
N PRO A 4 33.52 44.43 14.83
CA PRO A 4 32.11 44.66 14.56
C PRO A 4 31.66 44.08 13.21
N PHE A 5 32.58 43.91 12.25
CA PHE A 5 32.27 43.26 10.98
C PHE A 5 31.96 41.77 11.14
N LEU A 6 32.64 41.06 12.04
CA LEU A 6 32.40 39.63 12.24
C LEU A 6 31.01 39.37 12.86
N LYS A 7 30.55 40.24 13.77
CA LYS A 7 29.19 40.16 14.32
C LYS A 7 28.13 40.45 13.27
N LEU A 8 28.36 41.42 12.38
CA LEU A 8 27.44 41.74 11.31
C LEU A 8 27.36 40.60 10.28
N SER A 9 28.49 39.99 9.92
CA SER A 9 28.52 38.83 9.01
C SER A 9 27.80 37.61 9.61
N ILE A 10 27.93 37.34 10.91
CA ILE A 10 27.22 36.24 11.57
C ILE A 10 25.71 36.50 11.62
N VAL A 11 25.28 37.74 11.91
CA VAL A 11 23.85 38.10 11.92
C VAL A 11 23.25 38.04 10.51
N VAL A 12 23.99 38.49 9.49
CA VAL A 12 23.55 38.42 8.09
C VAL A 12 23.52 36.98 7.58
N CYS A 13 24.52 36.14 7.92
CA CYS A 13 24.46 34.71 7.60
C CYS A 13 23.32 34.00 8.33
N LEU A 14 23.04 34.32 9.60
CA LEU A 14 21.90 33.75 10.31
C LEU A 14 20.56 34.20 9.72
N LEU A 15 20.44 35.46 9.28
CA LEU A 15 19.25 35.98 8.61
C LEU A 15 19.05 35.42 7.19
N ILE A 16 20.13 35.17 6.46
CA ILE A 16 20.08 34.55 5.12
C ILE A 16 19.80 33.04 5.25
N CYS A 17 20.34 32.37 6.27
CA CYS A 17 19.99 30.97 6.56
C CYS A 17 18.57 30.79 7.11
N SER A 18 17.98 31.79 7.79
CA SER A 18 16.55 31.76 8.18
C SER A 18 15.59 32.03 7.01
N ASN A 19 16.09 32.55 5.88
CA ASN A 19 15.33 32.75 4.65
C ASN A 19 15.54 31.61 3.64
N ILE A 20 16.02 30.44 4.08
CA ILE A 20 15.83 29.21 3.32
C ILE A 20 14.32 29.00 3.24
N THR A 21 13.79 29.36 2.08
CA THR A 21 12.45 29.12 1.54
C THR A 21 11.62 28.19 2.41
N HIS A 22 10.89 28.75 3.38
CA HIS A 22 9.64 28.10 3.76
C HIS A 22 8.84 28.09 2.47
N ALA A 23 8.68 26.92 1.86
CA ALA A 23 7.75 26.73 0.77
C ALA A 23 6.46 27.45 1.16
N ALA A 24 5.88 28.23 0.23
CA ALA A 24 4.63 28.93 0.50
C ALA A 24 3.68 27.94 1.16
N PRO A 25 3.07 28.28 2.32
CA PRO A 25 2.26 27.35 3.06
C PRO A 25 1.22 26.79 2.09
N HIS A 26 1.28 25.49 1.82
CA HIS A 26 0.28 24.82 1.01
C HIS A 26 -1.06 25.07 1.68
N GLN A 27 -1.90 25.86 1.03
CA GLN A 27 -3.24 26.16 1.51
C GLN A 27 -4.13 25.00 1.11
N PHE A 28 -4.17 23.97 1.96
CA PHE A 28 -5.24 23.00 1.89
C PHE A 28 -6.58 23.71 2.07
N PRO A 29 -7.68 23.18 1.50
CA PRO A 29 -9.00 23.65 1.85
C PRO A 29 -9.15 23.69 3.38
N GLU A 30 -9.67 24.78 3.91
CA GLU A 30 -9.93 24.91 5.35
C GLU A 30 -11.40 24.67 5.63
N ALA A 31 -11.67 23.75 6.56
CA ALA A 31 -13.02 23.48 7.02
C ALA A 31 -13.61 24.72 7.71
N ASP A 32 -14.77 25.18 7.25
CA ASP A 32 -15.57 26.16 7.98
C ASP A 32 -16.25 25.48 9.17
N MET A 33 -15.54 25.49 10.30
CA MET A 33 -15.98 24.88 11.55
C MET A 33 -17.28 25.50 12.12
N THR A 34 -17.79 26.60 11.56
CA THR A 34 -19.10 27.16 11.93
C THR A 34 -20.26 26.31 11.40
N GLN A 35 -20.05 25.55 10.30
CA GLN A 35 -21.06 24.63 9.76
C GLN A 35 -21.43 23.49 10.71
N LEU A 36 -20.59 23.22 11.71
CA LEU A 36 -20.86 22.22 12.74
C LEU A 36 -21.84 22.71 13.81
N GLY A 37 -22.17 24.00 13.83
CA GLY A 37 -22.93 24.62 14.92
C GLY A 37 -22.13 24.70 16.22
N ASP A 38 -22.85 24.59 17.34
CA ASP A 38 -22.25 24.58 18.67
C ASP A 38 -21.52 23.27 18.91
N VAL A 39 -20.19 23.34 19.03
CA VAL A 39 -19.34 22.19 19.39
C VAL A 39 -18.99 22.32 20.88
N PRO A 40 -19.33 21.33 21.72
CA PRO A 40 -19.10 21.41 23.16
C PRO A 40 -17.61 21.38 23.48
N THR A 41 -17.22 21.92 24.63
CA THR A 41 -15.89 21.71 25.21
C THR A 41 -15.91 20.53 26.18
N ILE A 42 -15.11 19.51 25.89
CA ILE A 42 -14.92 18.29 26.68
C ILE A 42 -13.72 18.46 27.61
N LYS A 43 -14.01 18.58 28.91
CA LYS A 43 -12.98 18.69 29.96
C LYS A 43 -12.49 17.33 30.44
N THR A 44 -13.34 16.31 30.34
CA THR A 44 -13.00 14.92 30.63
C THR A 44 -11.75 14.51 29.83
N PRO A 45 -10.79 13.77 30.44
CA PRO A 45 -9.65 13.25 29.71
C PRO A 45 -10.08 12.51 28.46
N LEU A 46 -9.42 12.80 27.34
CA LEU A 46 -9.69 12.20 26.05
C LEU A 46 -8.39 11.60 25.55
N TYR A 47 -8.33 10.27 25.49
CA TYR A 47 -7.19 9.52 24.99
C TYR A 47 -7.51 8.95 23.61
N ILE A 48 -6.49 8.85 22.76
CA ILE A 48 -6.61 8.09 21.50
C ILE A 48 -6.14 6.66 21.78
N MET A 49 -6.91 5.66 21.36
CA MET A 49 -6.49 4.26 21.36
C MET A 49 -6.29 3.78 19.94
N GLU A 50 -5.54 2.71 19.80
CA GLU A 50 -5.26 2.08 18.50
C GLU A 50 -4.52 3.06 17.58
N TYR A 51 -3.36 3.53 18.07
CA TYR A 51 -2.31 4.00 17.19
C TYR A 51 -1.55 2.77 16.66
N HIS A 52 -1.86 2.41 15.41
CA HIS A 52 -1.31 1.24 14.73
C HIS A 52 0.06 1.53 14.15
N ILE A 53 1.01 0.63 14.45
CA ILE A 53 2.39 0.64 13.97
C ILE A 53 2.66 -0.42 12.89
N TRP A 54 1.60 -0.91 12.24
CA TRP A 54 1.67 -2.07 11.34
C TRP A 54 1.75 -1.76 9.85
N HIS A 55 1.60 -0.48 9.46
CA HIS A 55 1.59 -0.10 8.05
C HIS A 55 3.02 -0.09 7.54
N LYS A 56 3.30 -0.85 6.48
CA LYS A 56 4.59 -0.78 5.79
C LYS A 56 4.38 -0.35 4.37
N SER A 57 5.34 0.39 3.84
CA SER A 57 5.37 0.85 2.48
C SER A 57 6.74 0.53 1.88
N PRO A 58 6.82 0.25 0.56
CA PRO A 58 8.10 0.22 -0.14
C PRO A 58 8.75 1.61 -0.20
N PHE A 59 8.09 2.65 0.33
CA PHE A 59 8.57 4.02 0.38
C PHE A 59 8.97 4.45 1.80
N GLY A 60 9.93 5.37 1.93
CA GLY A 60 10.47 5.88 3.20
C GLY A 60 11.98 5.61 3.40
N ILE A 61 12.61 6.32 4.34
CA ILE A 61 14.07 6.29 4.57
C ILE A 61 14.57 4.91 5.08
N GLU A 62 13.68 4.09 5.63
CA GLU A 62 14.01 2.79 6.23
C GLU A 62 13.22 1.61 5.62
N ALA A 63 12.74 1.75 4.37
CA ALA A 63 11.81 0.79 3.73
C ALA A 63 12.44 -0.57 3.34
N PRO A 64 12.10 -1.69 4.01
CA PRO A 64 12.69 -2.99 3.71
C PRO A 64 11.76 -3.90 2.87
N ASP A 65 10.45 -3.62 2.85
CA ASP A 65 9.40 -4.53 2.37
C ASP A 65 8.34 -3.79 1.55
N GLY A 66 7.53 -4.52 0.77
CA GLY A 66 6.38 -3.94 0.09
C GLY A 66 5.25 -3.48 1.04
N TYR A 67 4.12 -3.07 0.47
CA TYR A 67 2.91 -2.72 1.22
C TYR A 67 2.48 -3.84 2.17
N VAL A 68 2.36 -3.50 3.46
CA VAL A 68 1.74 -4.37 4.47
C VAL A 68 0.66 -3.56 5.16
N HIS A 69 -0.52 -4.17 5.35
CA HIS A 69 -1.74 -3.53 5.86
C HIS A 69 -2.37 -2.45 4.98
N TRP A 70 -1.70 -1.99 3.91
CA TRP A 70 -2.31 -1.11 2.90
C TRP A 70 -3.01 -1.87 1.77
N ASP A 71 -2.46 -3.00 1.30
CA ASP A 71 -3.01 -3.76 0.17
C ASP A 71 -4.15 -4.72 0.57
N MET A 72 -4.28 -5.00 1.88
CA MET A 72 -5.23 -5.97 2.42
C MET A 72 -5.16 -7.34 1.73
N GLY A 73 -3.98 -7.72 1.23
CA GLY A 73 -3.80 -8.94 0.45
C GLY A 73 -4.48 -8.94 -0.93
N ASN A 74 -4.91 -7.77 -1.42
CA ASN A 74 -5.49 -7.59 -2.74
C ASN A 74 -4.49 -6.89 -3.68
N SER A 75 -4.41 -7.34 -4.93
CA SER A 75 -3.59 -6.73 -5.99
C SER A 75 -4.14 -5.41 -6.53
N ARG A 76 -4.97 -4.71 -5.75
CA ARG A 76 -5.67 -3.49 -6.20
C ARG A 76 -4.82 -2.24 -6.06
N ILE A 77 -3.84 -2.24 -5.17
CA ILE A 77 -3.04 -1.06 -4.82
C ILE A 77 -2.27 -0.46 -6.00
N ASP A 78 -2.07 -1.23 -7.07
CA ASP A 78 -1.44 -0.76 -8.31
C ASP A 78 -2.39 0.11 -9.17
N HIS A 79 -3.70 0.04 -8.93
CA HIS A 79 -4.73 0.77 -9.65
C HIS A 79 -4.92 2.15 -9.03
N ALA A 80 -4.99 3.19 -9.88
CA ALA A 80 -5.42 4.51 -9.44
C ALA A 80 -6.95 4.56 -9.30
N ILE A 81 -7.44 5.19 -8.23
CA ILE A 81 -8.86 5.49 -8.00
C ILE A 81 -9.03 7.00 -7.91
N GLY A 82 -9.58 7.62 -8.95
CA GLY A 82 -9.72 9.08 -9.00
C GLY A 82 -8.44 9.74 -9.55
N PRO A 83 -7.85 10.74 -8.89
CA PRO A 83 -6.64 11.39 -9.38
C PRO A 83 -5.46 10.39 -9.43
N ASP A 84 -4.52 10.58 -10.35
CA ASP A 84 -3.46 9.61 -10.69
C ASP A 84 -2.55 9.21 -9.51
N TRP A 85 -2.53 10.02 -8.44
CA TRP A 85 -1.78 9.77 -7.22
C TRP A 85 -2.49 8.83 -6.24
N MET A 86 -3.83 8.73 -6.29
CA MET A 86 -4.60 8.02 -5.28
C MET A 86 -4.75 6.54 -5.65
N ARG A 87 -4.20 5.66 -4.80
CA ARG A 87 -4.21 4.20 -5.03
C ARG A 87 -5.40 3.49 -4.44
N ASP A 88 -5.82 2.40 -5.08
CA ASP A 88 -6.89 1.52 -4.59
C ASP A 88 -6.37 0.60 -3.48
N LYS A 89 -6.15 1.19 -2.31
CA LYS A 89 -5.80 0.49 -1.07
C LYS A 89 -7.01 -0.22 -0.42
N GLY A 90 -8.10 -0.44 -1.16
CA GLY A 90 -9.40 -0.67 -0.56
C GLY A 90 -9.99 0.63 0.04
N PRO A 91 -11.20 0.57 0.61
CA PRO A 91 -12.01 1.76 0.72
C PRO A 91 -11.92 2.48 2.06
N VAL A 92 -12.39 3.71 1.92
CA VAL A 92 -12.68 4.76 2.89
C VAL A 92 -11.44 5.37 3.53
N GLY A 93 -11.33 6.68 3.32
CA GLY A 93 -10.14 7.43 3.69
C GLY A 93 -8.94 7.15 2.81
N TYR A 94 -8.10 8.16 2.65
CA TYR A 94 -6.75 8.03 2.15
C TYR A 94 -5.86 8.89 3.04
N PRO A 95 -4.79 8.35 3.66
CA PRO A 95 -3.98 9.14 4.58
C PRO A 95 -3.41 10.36 3.87
N MET A 96 -3.27 11.47 4.59
CA MET A 96 -2.77 12.71 4.00
C MET A 96 -1.36 12.52 3.43
N LEU A 97 -0.52 11.75 4.12
CA LEU A 97 0.83 11.39 3.71
C LEU A 97 0.89 10.23 2.68
N GLY A 98 -0.26 9.77 2.18
CA GLY A 98 -0.36 8.59 1.34
C GLY A 98 -0.03 7.30 2.09
N LEU A 99 0.39 6.27 1.35
CA LEU A 99 0.70 4.95 1.89
C LEU A 99 2.09 4.98 2.55
N TYR A 100 2.18 5.62 3.71
CA TYR A 100 3.42 5.81 4.45
C TYR A 100 3.93 4.52 5.10
N ASN A 101 5.19 4.53 5.55
CA ASN A 101 5.75 3.51 6.43
C ASN A 101 5.62 3.93 7.90
N SER A 102 4.92 3.16 8.73
CA SER A 102 4.75 3.41 10.16
C SER A 102 6.05 3.34 10.96
N GLU A 103 7.12 2.80 10.38
CA GLU A 103 8.45 2.71 11.02
C GLU A 103 9.29 3.98 10.79
N ASP A 104 8.91 4.84 9.83
CA ASP A 104 9.65 6.06 9.51
C ASP A 104 9.54 7.09 10.65
N ARG A 105 10.68 7.48 11.22
CA ARG A 105 10.78 8.44 12.33
C ARG A 105 10.11 9.78 12.03
N ASN A 106 10.20 10.30 10.80
CA ASN A 106 9.60 11.58 10.45
C ASN A 106 8.08 11.50 10.38
N VAL A 107 7.54 10.36 9.93
CA VAL A 107 6.10 10.07 9.96
C VAL A 107 5.61 9.98 11.40
N ILE A 108 6.30 9.19 12.24
CA ILE A 108 5.99 9.06 13.67
C ILE A 108 5.96 10.44 14.35
N ARG A 109 7.04 11.24 14.18
CA ARG A 109 7.13 12.58 14.76
C ARG A 109 5.96 13.47 14.33
N TRP A 110 5.63 13.48 13.04
CA TRP A 110 4.52 14.27 12.51
C TRP A 110 3.17 13.82 13.08
N GLN A 111 2.91 12.50 13.14
CA GLN A 111 1.68 11.95 13.74
C GLN A 111 1.55 12.33 15.22
N LEU A 112 2.63 12.20 16.01
CA LEU A 112 2.66 12.63 17.41
C LEU A 112 2.40 14.13 17.58
N GLN A 113 2.97 14.97 16.71
CA GLN A 113 2.69 16.41 16.72
C GLN A 113 1.24 16.72 16.35
N CYS A 114 0.66 16.04 15.37
CA CYS A 114 -0.76 16.17 15.05
C CYS A 114 -1.62 15.84 16.28
N MET A 115 -1.39 14.68 16.91
CA MET A 115 -2.09 14.29 18.14
C MET A 115 -1.93 15.32 19.26
N GLN A 116 -0.69 15.74 19.56
CA GLN A 116 -0.41 16.77 20.56
C GLN A 116 -1.14 18.09 20.27
N ASN A 117 -1.16 18.54 19.02
CA ASN A 117 -1.77 19.80 18.62
C ASN A 117 -3.31 19.77 18.65
N THR A 118 -3.93 18.59 18.68
CA THR A 118 -5.36 18.46 19.02
C THR A 118 -5.63 18.72 20.51
N GLY A 119 -4.61 18.55 21.35
CA GLY A 119 -4.72 18.70 22.79
C GLY A 119 -5.44 17.58 23.52
N VAL A 120 -5.58 16.40 22.91
CA VAL A 120 -5.89 15.15 23.62
C VAL A 120 -4.82 14.86 24.69
N ASP A 121 -5.20 14.08 25.70
CA ASP A 121 -4.43 13.91 26.92
C ASP A 121 -3.35 12.81 26.82
N GLY A 122 -3.38 12.02 25.76
CA GLY A 122 -2.36 11.02 25.42
C GLY A 122 -2.88 10.00 24.40
N THR A 123 -1.99 9.11 23.97
CA THR A 123 -2.31 8.06 22.99
C THR A 123 -1.81 6.71 23.44
N PHE A 124 -2.60 5.66 23.23
CA PHE A 124 -2.19 4.28 23.43
C PHE A 124 -1.72 3.67 22.10
N VAL A 125 -0.45 3.26 22.06
CA VAL A 125 0.11 2.53 20.91
C VAL A 125 -0.31 1.07 21.03
N GLN A 126 -0.82 0.53 19.93
CA GLN A 126 -1.21 -0.87 19.87
C GLN A 126 0.02 -1.75 19.67
N MET A 127 0.29 -2.60 20.65
CA MET A 127 1.41 -3.53 20.69
C MET A 127 0.89 -4.96 20.55
N PHE A 128 1.56 -5.74 19.71
CA PHE A 128 1.18 -7.11 19.41
C PHE A 128 2.13 -8.10 20.07
N PRO A 129 1.65 -9.11 20.82
CA PRO A 129 2.51 -10.18 21.28
C PRO A 129 3.09 -10.96 20.10
N GLU A 130 4.33 -11.39 20.21
CA GLU A 130 4.96 -12.28 19.22
C GLU A 130 4.10 -13.54 19.00
N TRP A 131 3.99 -13.96 17.74
CA TRP A 131 3.02 -14.98 17.31
C TRP A 131 3.20 -16.38 17.88
N THR A 132 4.43 -16.81 18.13
CA THR A 132 4.73 -18.21 18.47
C THR A 132 4.64 -18.46 19.97
N GLN A 133 5.35 -17.65 20.74
CA GLN A 133 5.53 -17.79 22.18
C GLN A 133 4.83 -16.66 22.94
N GLY A 134 4.65 -15.50 22.32
CA GLY A 134 4.03 -14.34 22.96
C GLY A 134 4.83 -13.81 24.15
N LYS A 135 6.14 -14.09 24.21
CA LYS A 135 7.00 -13.68 25.33
C LYS A 135 7.46 -12.23 25.21
N TYR A 136 7.38 -11.62 24.06
CA TYR A 136 7.72 -10.21 23.87
C TYR A 136 6.69 -9.57 22.94
N PHE A 137 6.73 -8.25 22.85
CA PHE A 137 5.96 -7.53 21.84
C PHE A 137 6.75 -7.48 20.54
N ASP A 138 6.08 -7.71 19.43
CA ASP A 138 6.65 -7.50 18.10
C ASP A 138 6.89 -6.00 17.89
N ARG A 139 7.92 -5.67 17.09
CA ARG A 139 8.25 -4.30 16.66
C ARG A 139 8.47 -3.30 17.80
N THR A 140 9.07 -3.72 18.91
CA THR A 140 9.48 -2.81 20.00
C THR A 140 10.44 -1.70 19.53
N PHE A 141 11.19 -1.90 18.45
CA PHE A 141 12.03 -0.85 17.87
C PHE A 141 11.22 0.36 17.37
N VAL A 142 9.97 0.17 16.89
CA VAL A 142 9.08 1.28 16.51
C VAL A 142 8.61 2.02 17.76
N TRP A 143 8.29 1.27 18.82
CA TRP A 143 7.97 1.85 20.12
C TRP A 143 9.12 2.70 20.67
N ASP A 144 10.38 2.25 20.54
CA ASP A 144 11.55 3.04 20.94
C ASP A 144 11.59 4.40 20.24
N VAL A 145 11.35 4.42 18.92
CA VAL A 145 11.28 5.65 18.13
C VAL A 145 10.12 6.54 18.58
N ILE A 146 8.94 5.97 18.83
CA ILE A 146 7.78 6.71 19.35
C ILE A 146 8.11 7.37 20.69
N MET A 147 8.71 6.63 21.62
CA MET A 147 9.04 7.14 22.95
C MET A 147 10.11 8.24 22.91
N ASP A 148 11.10 8.12 22.02
CA ASP A 148 12.12 9.15 21.80
C ASP A 148 11.52 10.45 21.28
N GLU A 149 10.65 10.38 20.26
CA GLU A 149 9.99 11.57 19.72
C GLU A 149 8.98 12.14 20.73
N ALA A 150 8.25 11.28 21.47
CA ALA A 150 7.33 11.71 22.50
C ALA A 150 8.03 12.42 23.68
N ASP A 151 9.23 11.97 24.10
CA ASP A 151 10.03 12.67 25.12
C ASP A 151 10.46 14.06 24.63
N LYS A 152 10.87 14.21 23.36
CA LYS A 152 11.22 15.52 22.78
C LYS A 152 10.02 16.46 22.72
N LEU A 153 8.84 15.92 22.42
CA LEU A 153 7.59 16.67 22.32
C LEU A 153 6.96 16.93 23.69
N GLY A 154 7.32 16.17 24.73
CA GLY A 154 6.59 16.16 26.01
C GLY A 154 5.19 15.54 25.91
N TYR A 155 4.94 14.71 24.89
CA TYR A 155 3.65 14.05 24.66
C TYR A 155 3.54 12.71 25.40
N LYS A 156 2.30 12.28 25.73
CA LYS A 156 2.07 11.10 26.58
C LYS A 156 1.65 9.87 25.79
N ILE A 157 2.34 8.75 26.04
CA ILE A 157 2.16 7.47 25.35
C ILE A 157 1.81 6.38 26.37
N GLY A 158 0.62 5.79 26.23
CA GLY A 158 0.20 4.58 26.92
C GLY A 158 0.44 3.33 26.07
N MET A 159 0.31 2.18 26.70
CA MET A 159 0.47 0.89 26.04
C MET A 159 -0.88 0.18 25.90
N HIS A 160 -1.22 -0.26 24.69
CA HIS A 160 -2.38 -1.13 24.43
C HIS A 160 -1.91 -2.51 23.98
N ASP A 161 -2.17 -3.56 24.76
CA ASP A 161 -1.85 -4.95 24.40
C ASP A 161 -2.98 -5.59 23.59
N GLU A 162 -2.69 -5.92 22.33
CA GLU A 162 -3.61 -6.55 21.38
C GLU A 162 -3.66 -8.09 21.50
N VAL A 163 -3.46 -8.61 22.72
CA VAL A 163 -3.44 -10.04 23.05
C VAL A 163 -4.74 -10.78 22.70
N GLN A 164 -5.86 -10.07 22.59
CA GLN A 164 -7.17 -10.62 22.25
C GLN A 164 -7.14 -11.43 20.95
N PHE A 165 -6.35 -10.99 19.97
CA PHE A 165 -6.23 -11.65 18.65
C PHE A 165 -5.24 -12.83 18.64
N ARG A 166 -4.69 -13.21 19.80
CA ARG A 166 -3.84 -14.39 20.00
C ARG A 166 -4.65 -15.57 20.56
N ILE A 167 -5.87 -15.75 20.07
CA ILE A 167 -6.86 -16.71 20.59
C ILE A 167 -6.26 -18.11 20.71
N GLY A 168 -6.22 -18.63 21.94
CA GLY A 168 -5.74 -19.98 22.25
C GLY A 168 -4.22 -20.17 22.14
N GLN A 169 -3.46 -19.09 21.90
CA GLN A 169 -2.01 -19.14 21.79
C GLN A 169 -1.32 -18.95 23.15
N PRO A 170 -0.03 -19.33 23.28
CA PRO A 170 0.73 -19.13 24.51
C PRO A 170 0.71 -17.70 25.04
N ALA A 171 0.56 -16.70 24.16
CA ALA A 171 0.50 -15.28 24.51
C ALA A 171 -0.62 -14.90 25.49
N GLN A 172 -1.72 -15.68 25.53
CA GLN A 172 -2.89 -15.47 26.41
C GLN A 172 -2.77 -16.17 27.77
N LYS A 173 -1.74 -17.00 27.99
CA LYS A 173 -1.51 -17.61 29.30
C LYS A 173 -1.10 -16.53 30.30
N TRP A 174 -1.68 -16.60 31.50
CA TRP A 174 -1.53 -15.55 32.52
C TRP A 174 -0.06 -15.27 32.88
N ASP A 175 0.77 -16.31 32.93
CA ASP A 175 2.18 -16.22 33.28
C ASP A 175 3.01 -15.59 32.15
N VAL A 176 2.73 -15.96 30.90
CA VAL A 176 3.37 -15.40 29.71
C VAL A 176 2.99 -13.94 29.53
N MET A 177 1.69 -13.62 29.63
CA MET A 177 1.19 -12.25 29.50
C MET A 177 1.71 -11.36 30.62
N GLY A 178 1.66 -11.82 31.87
CA GLY A 178 2.11 -11.05 33.03
C GLY A 178 3.60 -10.73 32.94
N ASP A 179 4.44 -11.71 32.65
CA ASP A 179 5.89 -11.50 32.46
C ASP A 179 6.20 -10.57 31.26
N ARG A 180 5.50 -10.75 30.12
CA ARG A 180 5.65 -9.90 28.93
C ARG A 180 5.37 -8.42 29.27
N ILE A 181 4.21 -8.13 29.86
CA ILE A 181 3.81 -6.77 30.22
C ILE A 181 4.74 -6.21 31.28
N GLY A 182 5.03 -6.98 32.33
CA GLY A 182 5.90 -6.54 33.43
C GLY A 182 7.30 -6.15 32.96
N ARG A 183 7.93 -6.94 32.06
CA ARG A 183 9.23 -6.59 31.47
C ARG A 183 9.16 -5.32 30.62
N PHE A 184 8.09 -5.14 29.86
CA PHE A 184 7.88 -3.94 29.06
C PHE A 184 7.74 -2.68 29.94
N ILE A 185 6.93 -2.76 31.00
CA ILE A 185 6.76 -1.64 31.95
C ILE A 185 8.06 -1.34 32.68
N LYS A 186 8.81 -2.35 33.14
CA LYS A 186 10.14 -2.15 33.72
C LYS A 186 11.06 -1.36 32.79
N GLN A 187 11.01 -1.66 31.50
CA GLN A 187 11.85 -1.03 30.49
C GLN A 187 11.44 0.41 30.17
N TYR A 188 10.15 0.75 30.17
CA TYR A 188 9.70 2.04 29.61
C TYR A 188 9.01 3.00 30.58
N ALA A 189 8.44 2.53 31.70
CA ALA A 189 7.61 3.37 32.58
C ALA A 189 8.37 4.51 33.29
N HIS A 190 9.71 4.43 33.31
CA HIS A 190 10.56 5.50 33.84
C HIS A 190 10.66 6.71 32.89
N ARG A 191 10.33 6.54 31.60
CA ARG A 191 10.38 7.64 30.63
C ARG A 191 9.31 8.69 30.95
N SER A 192 9.65 9.95 30.71
CA SER A 192 8.78 11.08 31.06
C SER A 192 7.54 11.14 30.17
N SER A 193 7.66 10.67 28.93
CA SER A 193 6.58 10.52 27.95
C SER A 193 5.67 9.32 28.22
N PHE A 194 6.02 8.38 29.09
CA PHE A 194 5.11 7.28 29.40
C PHE A 194 3.88 7.81 30.16
N LEU A 195 2.68 7.53 29.64
CA LEU A 195 1.43 7.99 30.21
C LEU A 195 1.23 7.39 31.60
N LYS A 196 0.96 8.27 32.58
CA LYS A 196 0.66 7.88 33.94
C LYS A 196 -0.71 8.41 34.35
N ILE A 197 -1.53 7.52 34.90
CA ILE A 197 -2.82 7.85 35.51
C ILE A 197 -2.67 7.50 36.98
N ASP A 198 -3.03 8.42 37.87
CA ASP A 198 -2.78 8.30 39.32
C ASP A 198 -1.33 7.94 39.67
N ASN A 199 -0.38 8.53 38.94
CA ASN A 199 1.06 8.30 39.04
C ASN A 199 1.53 6.88 38.68
N LYS A 200 0.65 5.99 38.22
CA LYS A 200 0.98 4.64 37.77
C LYS A 200 1.04 4.58 36.23
N PRO A 201 1.97 3.82 35.62
CA PRO A 201 1.99 3.62 34.17
C PRO A 201 0.68 3.00 33.67
N ALA A 202 0.07 3.60 32.65
CA ALA A 202 -1.21 3.14 32.11
C ALA A 202 -1.06 2.04 31.06
N VAL A 203 -1.72 0.91 31.30
CA VAL A 203 -1.77 -0.25 30.38
C VAL A 203 -3.22 -0.61 30.08
N ALA A 204 -3.57 -0.62 28.81
CA ALA A 204 -4.86 -1.10 28.32
C ALA A 204 -4.72 -2.46 27.64
N PHE A 205 -5.73 -3.32 27.76
CA PHE A 205 -5.84 -4.50 26.92
C PHE A 205 -7.30 -4.93 26.73
N GLN A 206 -7.55 -5.55 25.59
CA GLN A 206 -8.84 -6.12 25.22
C GLN A 206 -9.11 -7.42 25.98
N PHE A 207 -10.23 -7.49 26.70
CA PHE A 207 -10.65 -8.64 27.50
C PHE A 207 -12.12 -9.00 27.22
N TRP A 208 -12.39 -9.46 25.99
CA TRP A 208 -13.74 -9.78 25.53
C TRP A 208 -13.81 -11.08 24.69
N ASN A 209 -15.01 -11.46 24.24
CA ASN A 209 -15.32 -12.67 23.48
C ASN A 209 -14.76 -14.01 24.01
N HIS A 210 -13.69 -14.53 23.40
CA HIS A 210 -13.15 -15.84 23.75
C HIS A 210 -12.16 -15.73 24.91
N PHE A 211 -11.39 -14.63 24.97
CA PHE A 211 -10.36 -14.48 25.97
C PHE A 211 -10.94 -14.39 27.38
N ASN A 212 -11.98 -13.58 27.57
CA ASN A 212 -12.66 -13.47 28.87
C ASN A 212 -13.44 -14.74 29.29
N LYS A 213 -13.68 -15.68 28.36
CA LYS A 213 -14.28 -17.00 28.66
C LYS A 213 -13.23 -18.04 29.02
N THR A 214 -11.99 -17.85 28.58
CA THR A 214 -10.91 -18.84 28.73
C THR A 214 -9.88 -18.46 29.79
N MET A 215 -9.79 -17.18 30.15
CA MET A 215 -8.99 -16.71 31.29
C MET A 215 -9.90 -16.53 32.52
N PRO A 216 -9.84 -17.41 33.53
CA PRO A 216 -10.57 -17.21 34.78
C PRO A 216 -10.12 -15.93 35.49
N ASN A 217 -11.02 -15.29 36.24
CA ASN A 217 -10.69 -14.08 37.02
C ASN A 217 -9.50 -14.30 37.97
N THR A 218 -9.35 -15.51 38.53
CA THR A 218 -8.20 -15.85 39.39
C THR A 218 -6.87 -15.82 38.63
N ASP A 219 -6.86 -16.20 37.36
CA ASP A 219 -5.65 -16.17 36.54
C ASP A 219 -5.39 -14.76 36.00
N LEU A 220 -6.45 -13.97 35.74
CA LEU A 220 -6.33 -12.54 35.47
C LEU A 220 -5.65 -11.80 36.63
N VAL A 221 -6.05 -12.08 37.88
CA VAL A 221 -5.40 -11.52 39.08
C VAL A 221 -3.91 -11.94 39.14
N LYS A 222 -3.60 -13.23 38.94
CA LYS A 222 -2.20 -13.69 38.89
C LYS A 222 -1.39 -13.02 37.80
N MET A 223 -1.99 -12.75 36.63
CA MET A 223 -1.34 -12.05 35.53
C MET A 223 -0.94 -10.63 35.95
N ILE A 224 -1.87 -9.89 36.55
CA ILE A 224 -1.64 -8.53 37.05
C ILE A 224 -0.54 -8.52 38.12
N GLU A 225 -0.66 -9.37 39.14
CA GLU A 225 0.32 -9.48 40.23
C GLU A 225 1.71 -9.84 39.70
N LEU A 226 1.79 -10.74 38.72
CA LEU A 226 3.05 -11.11 38.09
C LEU A 226 3.64 -9.94 37.29
N ALA A 227 2.83 -9.20 36.54
CA ALA A 227 3.27 -8.05 35.78
C ALA A 227 3.84 -6.96 36.69
N GLU A 228 3.13 -6.60 37.76
CA GLU A 228 3.58 -5.59 38.73
C GLU A 228 4.83 -6.04 39.48
N LYS A 229 4.88 -7.31 39.91
CA LYS A 229 6.09 -7.89 40.52
C LYS A 229 7.29 -7.82 39.58
N THR A 230 7.08 -8.14 38.30
CA THR A 230 8.14 -8.14 37.28
C THR A 230 8.58 -6.71 36.94
N ALA A 231 7.63 -5.78 36.88
CA ALA A 231 7.87 -4.34 36.67
C ALA A 231 8.58 -3.68 37.86
N GLY A 232 8.31 -4.16 39.08
CA GLY A 232 8.74 -3.55 40.33
C GLY A 232 7.95 -2.30 40.71
N MET A 233 6.72 -2.15 40.18
CA MET A 233 5.83 -1.03 40.46
C MET A 233 4.37 -1.41 40.17
N GLU A 234 3.43 -0.69 40.78
CA GLU A 234 2.01 -0.78 40.45
C GLU A 234 1.74 -0.24 39.05
N ILE A 235 0.73 -0.79 38.37
CA ILE A 235 0.31 -0.42 37.01
C ILE A 235 -1.14 0.05 37.08
N TYR A 236 -1.51 1.08 36.30
CA TYR A 236 -2.91 1.47 36.15
C TYR A 236 -3.54 0.62 35.04
N TRP A 237 -4.36 -0.34 35.44
CA TRP A 237 -4.95 -1.32 34.52
C TRP A 237 -6.27 -0.82 33.94
N ILE A 238 -6.30 -0.76 32.61
CA ILE A 238 -7.49 -0.40 31.83
C ILE A 238 -7.99 -1.63 31.09
N LEU A 239 -9.03 -2.27 31.63
CA LEU A 239 -9.61 -3.46 31.01
C LEU A 239 -10.72 -3.08 30.06
N HIS A 240 -10.55 -3.43 28.79
CA HIS A 240 -11.61 -3.28 27.83
C HIS A 240 -12.50 -4.53 27.85
N ALA A 241 -13.57 -4.46 28.63
CA ALA A 241 -14.47 -5.57 28.91
C ALA A 241 -15.91 -5.07 29.08
N ALA A 242 -16.87 -5.93 28.72
CA ALA A 242 -18.27 -5.66 29.02
C ALA A 242 -18.50 -5.61 30.55
N PRO A 243 -19.45 -4.80 31.04
CA PRO A 243 -19.75 -4.72 32.46
C PRO A 243 -20.15 -6.07 33.04
N ASN A 244 -19.43 -6.52 34.08
CA ASN A 244 -19.66 -7.77 34.79
C ASN A 244 -19.24 -7.59 36.25
N ASP A 245 -20.14 -7.91 37.18
CA ASP A 245 -19.88 -7.81 38.62
C ASP A 245 -18.62 -8.53 39.07
N ALA A 246 -18.38 -9.75 38.56
CA ALA A 246 -17.22 -10.53 38.97
C ALA A 246 -15.88 -9.92 38.54
N LEU A 247 -15.86 -9.16 37.43
CA LEU A 247 -14.66 -8.46 36.97
C LEU A 247 -14.50 -7.11 37.67
N TYR A 248 -15.60 -6.36 37.82
CA TYR A 248 -15.57 -5.03 38.43
C TYR A 248 -15.27 -5.06 39.94
N ALA A 249 -15.54 -6.19 40.59
CA ALA A 249 -15.17 -6.42 41.97
C ALA A 249 -13.67 -6.74 42.19
N LEU A 250 -12.87 -6.96 41.13
CA LEU A 250 -11.44 -7.23 41.26
C LEU A 250 -10.71 -5.96 41.70
N GLU A 251 -10.06 -5.99 42.86
CA GLU A 251 -9.35 -4.83 43.42
C GLU A 251 -8.17 -4.40 42.54
N GLN A 252 -7.52 -5.36 41.88
CA GLN A 252 -6.32 -5.19 41.04
C GLN A 252 -6.55 -4.44 39.73
N VAL A 253 -7.81 -4.21 39.32
CA VAL A 253 -8.14 -3.50 38.07
C VAL A 253 -8.59 -2.07 38.38
N ASP A 254 -7.88 -1.05 37.93
CA ASP A 254 -8.22 0.34 38.25
C ASP A 254 -9.42 0.84 37.44
N SER A 255 -9.48 0.50 36.14
CA SER A 255 -10.51 1.03 35.26
C SER A 255 -11.02 0.05 34.21
N PHE A 256 -12.20 0.37 33.69
CA PHE A 256 -12.84 -0.38 32.63
C PHE A 256 -13.21 0.56 31.48
N ILE A 257 -12.83 0.18 30.27
CA ILE A 257 -13.43 0.75 29.08
C ILE A 257 -14.65 -0.10 28.75
N THR A 258 -15.82 0.54 28.78
CA THR A 258 -17.09 -0.09 28.42
C THR A 258 -17.69 0.57 27.19
N MET A 259 -18.58 -0.17 26.52
CA MET A 259 -19.45 0.28 25.45
C MET A 259 -18.71 1.00 24.30
N ALA A 260 -18.37 0.25 23.26
CA ALA A 260 -18.16 0.84 21.94
C ALA A 260 -19.48 1.46 21.47
N ASN A 261 -19.52 2.76 21.17
CA ASN A 261 -20.70 3.35 20.52
C ASN A 261 -21.05 2.62 19.22
N THR A 262 -20.08 2.01 18.53
CA THR A 262 -20.33 1.12 17.39
C THR A 262 -21.20 -0.06 17.78
N ASN A 263 -21.04 -0.69 18.95
CA ASN A 263 -21.89 -1.83 19.35
C ASN A 263 -23.35 -1.42 19.60
N ALA A 264 -23.58 -0.15 19.93
CA ALA A 264 -24.90 0.40 20.22
C ALA A 264 -25.55 1.10 19.01
N LEU A 265 -24.74 1.67 18.11
CA LEU A 265 -25.21 2.35 16.90
C LEU A 265 -25.09 1.46 15.65
N ASN A 266 -24.54 0.24 15.78
CA ASN A 266 -24.45 -0.73 14.70
C ASN A 266 -25.81 -1.29 14.32
N HIS A 267 -26.06 -1.30 13.02
CA HIS A 267 -26.98 -2.24 12.40
C HIS A 267 -26.17 -3.01 11.38
N ARG A 268 -26.19 -4.35 11.47
CA ARG A 268 -25.80 -5.16 10.31
C ARG A 268 -26.81 -4.85 9.21
N VAL A 269 -26.38 -4.11 8.20
CA VAL A 269 -27.22 -3.71 7.07
C VAL A 269 -26.94 -4.61 5.88
N GLU A 270 -27.97 -4.93 5.10
CA GLU A 270 -27.82 -5.55 3.77
C GLU A 270 -27.47 -4.44 2.77
N GLY A 271 -26.19 -4.30 2.45
CA GLY A 271 -25.71 -3.23 1.58
C GLY A 271 -25.69 -1.84 2.24
N TYR A 272 -25.24 -0.85 1.47
CA TYR A 272 -25.25 0.54 1.91
C TYR A 272 -26.67 1.11 1.86
N THR A 273 -27.11 1.74 2.95
CA THR A 273 -28.38 2.47 3.00
C THR A 273 -28.10 3.98 3.11
N PRO A 274 -28.87 4.88 2.49
CA PRO A 274 -28.62 6.32 2.62
C PRO A 274 -28.77 6.84 4.07
N THR A 275 -29.55 6.12 4.87
CA THR A 275 -29.91 6.48 6.25
C THR A 275 -29.81 5.24 7.13
N PRO A 276 -28.60 4.84 7.57
CA PRO A 276 -28.49 3.74 8.52
C PRO A 276 -29.27 4.14 9.77
N LYS A 277 -30.06 3.20 10.30
CA LYS A 277 -30.75 3.42 11.56
C LYS A 277 -29.67 3.66 12.62
N GLU A 278 -29.83 4.66 13.48
CA GLU A 278 -28.97 4.85 14.64
C GLU A 278 -29.78 4.48 15.88
N ASP A 279 -29.36 3.47 16.63
CA ASP A 279 -30.13 2.98 17.80
C ASP A 279 -29.77 3.76 19.06
N TRP A 280 -30.11 5.05 19.07
CA TRP A 280 -29.97 5.92 20.24
C TRP A 280 -30.66 5.38 21.51
N PRO A 281 -31.81 4.66 21.43
CA PRO A 281 -32.35 3.95 22.59
C PRO A 281 -31.40 2.88 23.16
N MET A 282 -30.81 2.01 22.31
CA MET A 282 -29.80 1.05 22.75
C MET A 282 -28.57 1.75 23.33
N MET A 283 -28.12 2.83 22.72
CA MET A 283 -27.06 3.70 23.24
C MET A 283 -27.35 4.17 24.67
N THR A 284 -28.57 4.67 24.89
CA THR A 284 -29.04 5.17 26.18
C THR A 284 -29.09 4.05 27.24
N ASP A 285 -29.57 2.86 26.88
CA ASP A 285 -29.58 1.70 27.78
C ASP A 285 -28.16 1.29 28.22
N GLN A 286 -27.21 1.24 27.29
CA GLN A 286 -25.81 0.95 27.61
C GLN A 286 -25.17 2.02 28.49
N LEU A 287 -25.45 3.30 28.25
CA LEU A 287 -25.03 4.41 29.11
C LEU A 287 -25.61 4.31 30.53
N ASN A 288 -26.89 3.94 30.65
CA ASN A 288 -27.53 3.73 31.94
C ASN A 288 -26.90 2.57 32.72
N LYS A 289 -26.51 1.49 32.03
CA LYS A 289 -25.74 0.38 32.62
C LYS A 289 -24.38 0.86 33.11
N ALA A 290 -23.61 1.56 32.28
CA ALA A 290 -22.32 2.11 32.67
C ALA A 290 -22.44 3.01 33.92
N LYS A 291 -23.46 3.88 33.97
CA LYS A 291 -23.77 4.73 35.12
C LYS A 291 -24.12 3.93 36.38
N ALA A 292 -24.90 2.85 36.23
CA ALA A 292 -25.24 1.97 37.35
C ALA A 292 -23.99 1.26 37.92
N PHE A 293 -23.08 0.82 37.06
CA PHE A 293 -21.81 0.22 37.46
C PHE A 293 -20.88 1.23 38.15
N ALA A 294 -20.73 2.44 37.59
CA ALA A 294 -19.95 3.50 38.22
C ALA A 294 -20.46 3.82 39.65
N LYS A 295 -21.78 3.81 39.85
CA LYS A 295 -22.39 3.99 41.17
C LYS A 295 -22.12 2.80 42.11
N LYS A 296 -22.16 1.57 41.59
CA LYS A 296 -21.97 0.35 42.38
C LYS A 296 -20.51 0.13 42.79
N TYR A 297 -19.57 0.52 41.93
CA TYR A 297 -18.13 0.37 42.13
C TYR A 297 -17.43 1.73 42.07
N PRO A 298 -17.61 2.59 43.09
CA PRO A 298 -17.12 3.97 43.05
C PRO A 298 -15.59 4.09 43.11
N SER A 299 -14.87 3.01 43.42
CA SER A 299 -13.41 2.93 43.37
C SER A 299 -12.87 2.54 41.99
N LYS A 300 -13.74 2.33 41.00
CA LYS A 300 -13.37 1.97 39.63
C LYS A 300 -13.64 3.13 38.70
N ASP A 301 -12.65 3.45 37.90
CA ASP A 301 -12.82 4.43 36.84
C ASP A 301 -13.53 3.79 35.64
N ILE A 302 -14.54 4.48 35.13
CA ILE A 302 -15.30 4.04 33.95
C ILE A 302 -14.92 4.94 32.78
N GLY A 303 -14.24 4.34 31.81
CA GLY A 303 -13.96 4.91 30.51
C GLY A 303 -15.03 4.53 29.48
N LEU A 304 -15.32 5.42 28.53
CA LEU A 304 -16.26 5.14 27.45
C LEU A 304 -15.55 5.09 26.09
N TRP A 305 -15.84 4.06 25.30
CA TRP A 305 -15.21 3.82 24.00
C TRP A 305 -15.98 4.49 22.87
N VAL A 306 -15.36 5.46 22.20
CA VAL A 306 -15.99 6.25 21.14
C VAL A 306 -15.28 6.06 19.81
N TYR A 307 -16.06 5.83 18.77
CA TYR A 307 -15.67 5.90 17.37
C TYR A 307 -16.32 7.12 16.71
N GLY A 308 -15.57 7.83 15.87
CA GLY A 308 -16.11 8.92 15.06
C GLY A 308 -16.94 8.47 13.85
N GLY A 309 -16.75 7.21 13.44
CA GLY A 309 -17.40 6.50 12.33
C GLY A 309 -16.86 5.08 12.25
N PHE A 310 -17.46 4.22 11.43
CA PHE A 310 -17.07 2.82 11.29
C PHE A 310 -17.57 2.22 9.97
N GLU A 311 -16.79 1.35 9.33
CA GLU A 311 -17.15 0.68 8.07
C GLU A 311 -16.49 -0.70 7.96
N GLU A 312 -17.31 -1.76 7.84
CA GLU A 312 -16.82 -3.12 7.54
C GLU A 312 -17.36 -3.73 6.27
N SER A 313 -17.74 -2.89 5.31
CA SER A 313 -18.36 -3.40 4.09
C SER A 313 -17.47 -4.40 3.34
N PRO A 314 -18.04 -5.24 2.47
CA PRO A 314 -17.31 -6.01 1.45
C PRO A 314 -16.30 -5.18 0.69
N LYS A 315 -16.64 -3.91 0.47
CA LYS A 315 -15.72 -2.94 -0.10
C LYS A 315 -14.47 -2.88 0.80
N ALA A 316 -14.66 -2.64 2.11
CA ALA A 316 -13.62 -2.46 3.15
C ALA A 316 -12.67 -3.66 3.23
N PHE A 317 -13.23 -4.86 3.31
CA PHE A 317 -12.45 -6.06 3.53
C PHE A 317 -12.16 -6.89 2.26
N GLY A 318 -12.69 -6.47 1.10
CA GLY A 318 -12.53 -7.19 -0.16
C GLY A 318 -13.15 -8.59 -0.16
N ASP A 319 -14.14 -8.84 0.69
CA ASP A 319 -14.82 -10.13 0.81
C ASP A 319 -16.24 -10.12 0.26
N ASN A 320 -16.95 -11.25 0.36
CA ASN A 320 -18.29 -11.43 -0.21
C ASN A 320 -19.42 -11.35 0.84
N ARG A 321 -19.20 -10.70 1.99
CA ARG A 321 -20.24 -10.61 3.04
C ARG A 321 -21.45 -9.82 2.55
N SER A 322 -22.67 -10.33 2.71
CA SER A 322 -23.87 -9.58 2.32
C SER A 322 -24.32 -8.57 3.38
N SER A 323 -23.85 -8.72 4.63
CA SER A 323 -24.13 -7.79 5.73
C SER A 323 -22.86 -7.35 6.45
N PHE A 324 -22.84 -6.08 6.83
CA PHE A 324 -21.69 -5.46 7.46
C PHE A 324 -22.10 -4.39 8.48
N ARG A 325 -21.15 -4.04 9.34
CA ARG A 325 -21.26 -2.95 10.31
C ARG A 325 -20.94 -1.63 9.62
N TRP A 326 -21.77 -0.61 9.86
CA TRP A 326 -21.55 0.71 9.29
C TRP A 326 -22.14 1.81 10.18
N MET A 327 -21.34 2.83 10.45
CA MET A 327 -21.70 4.00 11.24
C MET A 327 -21.17 5.25 10.52
N PRO A 328 -22.05 6.11 9.97
CA PRO A 328 -21.63 7.24 9.19
C PRO A 328 -21.02 8.31 10.11
N ARG A 329 -19.98 8.98 9.62
CA ARG A 329 -19.29 10.06 10.33
C ARG A 329 -20.05 11.38 10.37
N LYS A 330 -20.89 11.61 9.35
CA LYS A 330 -21.73 12.83 9.19
C LYS A 330 -20.93 14.12 9.36
N LYS A 331 -19.74 14.22 8.72
CA LYS A 331 -18.83 15.37 8.85
C LYS A 331 -18.57 15.73 10.32
N GLY A 332 -18.22 14.73 11.13
CA GLY A 332 -17.92 14.90 12.56
C GLY A 332 -19.13 14.96 13.51
N GLN A 333 -20.35 15.14 13.03
CA GLN A 333 -21.55 15.22 13.88
C GLN A 333 -21.79 13.97 14.72
N THR A 334 -21.43 12.79 14.19
CA THR A 334 -21.54 11.53 14.94
C THR A 334 -20.64 11.53 16.17
N LEU A 335 -19.39 11.98 16.04
CA LEU A 335 -18.44 12.08 17.15
C LEU A 335 -18.93 13.08 18.20
N ILE A 336 -19.35 14.28 17.77
CA ILE A 336 -19.87 15.34 18.65
C ILE A 336 -21.02 14.79 19.50
N LYS A 337 -22.05 14.25 18.84
CA LYS A 337 -23.24 13.77 19.53
C LYS A 337 -22.94 12.59 20.47
N CYS A 338 -22.03 11.69 20.10
CA CYS A 338 -21.62 10.60 21.00
C CYS A 338 -20.97 11.13 22.27
N LEU A 339 -20.04 12.08 22.14
CA LEU A 339 -19.36 12.70 23.29
C LEU A 339 -20.34 13.48 24.18
N GLU A 340 -21.30 14.20 23.60
CA GLU A 340 -22.35 14.89 24.37
C GLU A 340 -23.20 13.93 25.21
N GLU A 341 -23.60 12.79 24.65
CA GLU A 341 -24.32 11.76 25.39
C GLU A 341 -23.44 11.11 26.46
N TYR A 342 -22.15 10.93 26.17
CA TYR A 342 -21.19 10.31 27.10
C TYR A 342 -20.95 11.17 28.33
N GLU A 343 -20.82 12.49 28.15
CA GLU A 343 -20.64 13.44 29.25
C GLU A 343 -21.79 13.40 30.28
N LYS A 344 -22.99 12.96 29.89
CA LYS A 344 -24.13 12.80 30.83
C LYS A 344 -23.90 11.70 31.88
N VAL A 345 -22.98 10.77 31.60
CA VAL A 345 -22.57 9.70 32.53
C VAL A 345 -21.40 10.13 33.42
N LYS A 346 -20.72 11.24 33.08
CA LYS A 346 -19.51 11.74 33.76
C LYS A 346 -18.42 10.66 33.86
N PRO A 347 -17.96 10.12 32.72
CA PRO A 347 -16.93 9.10 32.73
C PRO A 347 -15.60 9.67 33.26
N ALA A 348 -14.71 8.78 33.72
CA ALA A 348 -13.37 9.17 34.15
C ALA A 348 -12.52 9.62 32.95
N PHE A 349 -12.75 9.02 31.78
CA PHE A 349 -12.10 9.37 30.53
C PHE A 349 -12.90 8.86 29.32
N HIS A 350 -12.60 9.39 28.14
CA HIS A 350 -13.02 8.85 26.85
C HIS A 350 -11.84 8.17 26.17
N MET A 351 -12.12 7.05 25.51
CA MET A 351 -11.16 6.36 24.67
C MET A 351 -11.62 6.47 23.22
N LEU A 352 -10.95 7.31 22.42
CA LEU A 352 -11.27 7.56 21.02
C LEU A 352 -10.52 6.59 20.13
N THR A 353 -11.25 5.86 19.28
CA THR A 353 -10.68 4.92 18.33
C THR A 353 -11.03 5.29 16.89
N SER A 354 -10.07 5.32 15.97
CA SER A 354 -8.62 5.02 16.10
C SER A 354 -7.80 6.20 15.59
N TRP A 355 -6.50 6.28 15.91
CA TRP A 355 -5.65 7.25 15.22
C TRP A 355 -5.66 6.96 13.72
N ASN A 356 -5.29 5.74 13.33
CA ASN A 356 -4.97 5.40 11.95
C ASN A 356 -5.42 3.99 11.52
N ASP A 357 -6.51 3.45 12.06
CA ASP A 357 -7.15 2.28 11.45
C ASP A 357 -7.93 2.72 10.21
N TRP A 358 -7.22 2.70 9.09
CA TRP A 358 -7.76 2.99 7.77
C TRP A 358 -8.60 1.83 7.21
N GLN A 359 -8.54 0.63 7.81
CA GLN A 359 -9.24 -0.56 7.33
C GLN A 359 -10.68 -0.57 7.82
N GLU A 360 -10.90 -0.18 9.08
CA GLU A 360 -12.25 -0.05 9.68
C GLU A 360 -12.90 1.32 9.44
N ASN A 361 -12.21 2.21 8.72
CA ASN A 361 -12.60 3.61 8.53
C ASN A 361 -12.84 4.34 9.86
N THR A 362 -11.98 4.10 10.85
CA THR A 362 -12.08 4.72 12.18
C THR A 362 -10.99 5.78 12.41
N ALA A 363 -10.00 5.83 11.51
CA ALA A 363 -8.91 6.82 11.51
C ALA A 363 -9.41 8.28 11.68
N ILE A 364 -8.78 9.01 12.60
CA ILE A 364 -8.89 10.46 12.79
C ILE A 364 -7.59 11.20 12.41
N GLU A 365 -6.54 10.45 12.07
CA GLU A 365 -5.34 10.94 11.42
C GLU A 365 -5.70 11.80 10.20
N PRO A 366 -4.96 12.89 9.92
CA PRO A 366 -5.24 13.70 8.75
C PRO A 366 -5.27 12.88 7.46
N GLY A 367 -6.30 13.11 6.64
CA GLY A 367 -6.44 12.42 5.37
C GLY A 367 -7.60 12.88 4.51
N TRP A 368 -7.57 12.43 3.27
CA TRP A 368 -8.50 12.77 2.19
C TRP A 368 -9.77 11.94 2.26
N GLN A 369 -10.38 11.86 3.45
CA GLN A 369 -11.60 11.07 3.66
C GLN A 369 -12.75 11.66 2.85
N SER A 370 -13.66 10.79 2.38
CA SER A 370 -14.80 11.22 1.55
C SER A 370 -15.82 12.10 2.29
N ASP A 371 -15.69 12.20 3.60
CA ASP A 371 -16.64 12.84 4.51
C ASP A 371 -16.01 13.96 5.35
N VAL A 372 -14.78 14.39 5.04
CA VAL A 372 -14.20 15.60 5.63
C VAL A 372 -15.01 16.84 5.26
N LEU A 373 -15.09 17.80 6.19
CA LEU A 373 -15.75 19.08 5.94
C LEU A 373 -14.89 19.92 5.00
N ASP A 374 -15.50 20.42 3.92
CA ASP A 374 -14.88 21.28 2.90
C ASP A 374 -13.59 20.76 2.26
N GLY A 375 -13.34 19.45 2.31
CA GLY A 375 -12.12 18.86 1.73
C GLY A 375 -10.86 19.03 2.60
N ASP A 376 -10.99 19.48 3.85
CA ASP A 376 -9.86 19.74 4.75
C ASP A 376 -9.28 18.42 5.31
N PRO A 377 -8.03 18.06 4.96
CA PRO A 377 -7.43 16.82 5.45
C PRO A 377 -7.20 16.82 6.97
N TYR A 378 -7.09 17.99 7.61
CA TYR A 378 -6.91 18.13 9.06
C TYR A 378 -8.24 18.27 9.82
N PHE A 379 -9.40 18.11 9.16
CA PHE A 379 -10.72 18.33 9.75
C PHE A 379 -10.90 17.68 11.12
N TYR A 380 -10.57 16.39 11.27
CA TYR A 380 -10.73 15.69 12.54
C TYR A 380 -9.78 16.20 13.63
N CYS A 381 -8.55 16.58 13.28
CA CYS A 381 -7.63 17.20 14.23
C CYS A 381 -8.15 18.57 14.70
N LYS A 382 -8.71 19.38 13.79
CA LYS A 382 -9.37 20.65 14.11
C LYS A 382 -10.61 20.46 14.99
N LEU A 383 -11.42 19.43 14.71
CA LEU A 383 -12.58 19.08 15.51
C LEU A 383 -12.17 18.69 16.94
N LEU A 384 -11.15 17.84 17.09
CA LEU A 384 -10.65 17.44 18.41
C LEU A 384 -10.06 18.63 19.18
N ALA A 385 -9.31 19.51 18.53
CA ALA A 385 -8.85 20.75 19.16
C ALA A 385 -10.03 21.60 19.63
N LYS A 386 -11.05 21.80 18.80
CA LYS A 386 -12.26 22.55 19.16
C LYS A 386 -12.99 21.90 20.34
N LEU A 387 -13.14 20.57 20.35
CA LEU A 387 -13.69 19.81 21.47
C LEU A 387 -12.85 19.99 22.75
N LYS A 388 -11.53 20.14 22.66
CA LYS A 388 -10.66 20.45 23.81
C LYS A 388 -10.55 21.96 24.12
N GLY A 389 -11.33 22.81 23.46
CA GLY A 389 -11.31 24.27 23.66
C GLY A 389 -10.01 24.92 23.17
N LYS A 390 -9.36 24.32 22.17
CA LYS A 390 -8.09 24.75 21.58
C LYS A 390 -8.24 25.02 20.09
N THR A 391 -7.25 25.70 19.52
CA THR A 391 -7.09 25.84 18.08
C THR A 391 -6.02 24.88 17.59
N PHE A 392 -6.34 24.05 16.61
CA PHE A 392 -5.37 23.15 16.00
C PHE A 392 -4.39 23.95 15.13
N THR A 393 -3.11 23.66 15.25
CA THR A 393 -2.06 24.12 14.34
C THR A 393 -1.46 22.91 13.65
N ALA A 394 -1.50 22.86 12.32
CA ALA A 394 -0.85 21.77 11.58
C ALA A 394 0.67 21.82 11.83
N PRO A 395 1.31 20.70 12.21
CA PRO A 395 2.76 20.67 12.28
C PRO A 395 3.38 20.74 10.89
N PRO A 396 4.68 21.12 10.78
CA PRO A 396 5.40 21.02 9.52
C PRO A 396 5.34 19.59 8.98
N LEU A 397 5.12 19.45 7.67
CA LEU A 397 5.13 18.16 7.01
C LEU A 397 6.45 17.40 7.28
N PRO A 398 6.46 16.06 7.22
CA PRO A 398 7.70 15.30 7.17
C PRO A 398 8.62 15.78 6.03
N VAL A 399 9.86 15.31 5.99
CA VAL A 399 10.65 15.44 4.75
C VAL A 399 9.97 14.61 3.66
N LYS A 400 10.00 15.07 2.41
CA LYS A 400 9.25 14.42 1.32
C LYS A 400 9.66 12.95 1.15
N GLU A 401 10.92 12.62 1.40
CA GLU A 401 11.48 11.26 1.30
C GLU A 401 10.84 10.26 2.28
N SER A 402 10.20 10.75 3.34
CA SER A 402 9.45 9.95 4.32
C SER A 402 7.96 9.79 3.98
N VAL A 403 7.51 10.41 2.90
CA VAL A 403 6.12 10.45 2.46
C VAL A 403 5.97 9.69 1.16
N ASP A 404 4.79 9.13 0.93
CA ASP A 404 4.44 8.51 -0.34
C ASP A 404 4.78 9.44 -1.52
N PRO A 405 5.63 9.00 -2.48
CA PRO A 405 6.02 9.79 -3.64
C PRO A 405 4.84 10.38 -4.41
N TRP A 406 3.68 9.69 -4.42
CA TRP A 406 2.46 10.18 -5.04
C TRP A 406 1.91 11.46 -4.43
N MET A 407 2.23 11.70 -3.17
CA MET A 407 1.79 12.89 -2.46
C MET A 407 2.77 14.06 -2.63
N TRP A 408 3.91 13.90 -3.30
CA TRP A 408 4.93 14.94 -3.34
C TRP A 408 4.47 16.22 -4.03
N GLN A 409 3.77 16.06 -5.16
CA GLN A 409 3.19 17.20 -5.86
C GLN A 409 2.14 17.90 -5.00
N THR A 410 1.21 17.12 -4.43
CA THR A 410 0.13 17.63 -3.60
C THR A 410 0.60 18.32 -2.32
N LEU A 411 1.64 17.79 -1.66
CA LEU A 411 2.05 18.24 -0.33
C LEU A 411 3.24 19.20 -0.34
N TYR A 412 4.11 19.11 -1.35
CA TYR A 412 5.35 19.89 -1.41
C TYR A 412 5.44 20.77 -2.66
N GLY A 413 4.46 20.69 -3.57
CA GLY A 413 4.49 21.47 -4.82
C GLY A 413 5.68 21.08 -5.70
N VAL A 414 6.22 19.88 -5.50
CA VAL A 414 7.21 19.30 -6.39
C VAL A 414 6.47 18.99 -7.68
N ASP A 415 6.78 19.72 -8.74
CA ASP A 415 5.95 19.82 -9.95
C ASP A 415 5.51 18.47 -10.53
N LYS A 416 6.22 17.38 -10.21
CA LYS A 416 5.98 16.03 -10.74
C LYS A 416 6.28 14.95 -9.70
N THR A 417 5.46 13.91 -9.67
CA THR A 417 5.77 12.64 -8.99
C THR A 417 7.06 12.09 -9.59
N PRO A 418 8.08 11.72 -8.81
CA PRO A 418 9.25 11.03 -9.34
C PRO A 418 8.83 9.79 -10.14
N PRO A 419 9.68 9.33 -11.07
CA PRO A 419 9.44 8.08 -11.76
C PRO A 419 9.30 6.94 -10.75
N MET A 420 8.52 5.93 -11.09
CA MET A 420 8.15 4.87 -10.16
C MET A 420 8.45 3.51 -10.72
N ILE A 421 9.11 2.64 -9.96
CA ILE A 421 9.19 1.23 -10.33
C ILE A 421 7.83 0.57 -10.04
N THR A 422 7.11 0.18 -11.09
CA THR A 422 5.80 -0.48 -11.02
C THR A 422 5.90 -2.00 -11.04
N HIS A 423 6.97 -2.57 -11.60
CA HIS A 423 7.20 -4.00 -11.64
C HIS A 423 8.69 -4.34 -11.53
N VAL A 424 9.00 -5.50 -10.97
CA VAL A 424 10.31 -6.14 -10.89
C VAL A 424 10.06 -7.65 -10.93
N ARG A 425 10.59 -8.35 -11.92
CA ARG A 425 10.44 -9.80 -12.05
C ARG A 425 11.77 -10.46 -12.37
N TYR A 426 12.08 -11.54 -11.66
CA TYR A 426 13.20 -12.40 -12.00
C TYR A 426 12.82 -13.38 -13.11
N MET A 427 13.67 -13.50 -14.14
CA MET A 427 13.53 -14.46 -15.22
C MET A 427 14.54 -15.61 -15.04
N PRO A 428 14.16 -16.75 -14.43
CA PRO A 428 15.10 -17.84 -14.14
C PRO A 428 15.67 -18.51 -15.40
N MET A 429 14.98 -18.42 -16.53
CA MET A 429 15.40 -18.99 -17.82
C MET A 429 16.36 -18.08 -18.61
N ALA A 430 16.53 -16.83 -18.19
CA ALA A 430 17.46 -15.86 -18.73
C ALA A 430 17.83 -14.94 -17.56
N PRO A 431 18.91 -15.22 -16.80
CA PRO A 431 19.15 -14.71 -15.46
C PRO A 431 19.15 -13.18 -15.48
N ALA A 432 17.97 -12.60 -15.31
CA ALA A 432 17.72 -11.18 -15.53
C ALA A 432 16.58 -10.72 -14.63
N ILE A 433 16.70 -9.48 -14.17
CA ILE A 433 15.69 -8.74 -13.46
C ILE A 433 15.00 -7.83 -14.47
N VAL A 434 13.70 -7.96 -14.63
CA VAL A 434 12.90 -7.09 -15.48
C VAL A 434 12.22 -6.07 -14.60
N ALA A 435 12.58 -4.80 -14.74
CA ALA A 435 11.95 -3.71 -14.01
C ALA A 435 11.12 -2.84 -14.96
N THR A 436 9.92 -2.47 -14.54
CA THR A 436 9.09 -1.48 -15.24
C THR A 436 9.00 -0.24 -14.38
N ALA A 437 9.20 0.93 -14.99
CA ALA A 437 8.96 2.21 -14.37
C ALA A 437 7.86 3.00 -15.06
N ALA A 438 7.15 3.86 -14.34
CA ALA A 438 6.15 4.78 -14.88
C ALA A 438 6.28 6.17 -14.27
N ASP A 439 6.01 7.20 -15.05
CA ASP A 439 6.03 8.61 -14.66
C ASP A 439 4.92 9.34 -15.40
N THR A 440 4.10 10.10 -14.67
CA THR A 440 2.92 10.78 -15.21
C THR A 440 3.27 12.12 -15.88
N GLY A 441 4.43 12.70 -15.59
CA GLY A 441 4.85 14.01 -16.07
C GLY A 441 6.02 14.00 -17.06
N ASN A 442 6.87 12.98 -17.00
CA ASN A 442 8.11 12.91 -17.78
C ASN A 442 8.31 11.53 -18.45
N ALA A 443 9.18 11.48 -19.47
CA ALA A 443 9.63 10.20 -19.99
C ALA A 443 10.64 9.60 -19.01
N ILE A 444 10.53 8.29 -18.73
CA ILE A 444 11.58 7.57 -18.00
C ILE A 444 12.87 7.64 -18.81
N GLN A 445 13.96 8.12 -18.22
CA GLN A 445 15.26 8.22 -18.86
C GLN A 445 16.11 6.97 -18.65
N SER A 446 16.09 6.40 -17.44
CA SER A 446 16.84 5.18 -17.12
C SER A 446 16.17 4.35 -16.03
N ILE A 447 16.47 3.06 -15.99
CA ILE A 447 16.28 2.19 -14.82
C ILE A 447 17.63 1.55 -14.49
N LYS A 448 18.14 1.78 -13.29
CA LYS A 448 19.44 1.35 -12.78
C LYS A 448 19.26 0.26 -11.73
N VAL A 449 20.28 -0.59 -11.57
CA VAL A 449 20.33 -1.58 -10.49
C VAL A 449 21.62 -1.37 -9.69
N ALA A 450 21.48 -1.08 -8.40
CA ALA A 450 22.58 -0.86 -7.47
C ALA A 450 22.78 -2.10 -6.58
N GLU A 451 24.01 -2.59 -6.48
CA GLU A 451 24.36 -3.67 -5.54
C GLU A 451 24.61 -3.06 -4.15
N HIS A 452 24.27 -3.76 -3.06
CA HIS A 452 24.62 -3.29 -1.73
C HIS A 452 26.16 -3.26 -1.55
N GLY A 453 26.72 -2.04 -1.47
CA GLY A 453 28.14 -1.74 -1.33
C GLY A 453 28.75 -1.11 -2.59
N ASP A 454 28.84 0.22 -2.62
CA ASP A 454 29.65 1.13 -3.48
C ASP A 454 29.85 0.82 -4.98
N LEU A 455 29.08 -0.08 -5.59
CA LEU A 455 29.17 -0.44 -7.00
C LEU A 455 27.83 -0.22 -7.71
N TYR A 456 27.82 0.81 -8.56
CA TYR A 456 26.72 1.14 -9.47
C TYR A 456 26.85 0.34 -10.77
N VAL A 457 25.76 -0.30 -11.22
CA VAL A 457 25.64 -0.70 -12.64
C VAL A 457 24.66 0.26 -13.30
N ASP A 458 25.22 1.29 -13.94
CA ASP A 458 24.43 2.22 -14.75
C ASP A 458 24.03 1.52 -16.06
N ALA A 459 22.74 1.29 -16.28
CA ALA A 459 22.27 0.76 -17.55
C ALA A 459 22.50 1.73 -18.73
N SER A 460 22.81 3.01 -18.44
CA SER A 460 23.21 4.00 -19.45
C SER A 460 24.67 3.88 -19.91
N ASP A 461 25.52 3.12 -19.20
CA ASP A 461 26.92 2.87 -19.59
C ASP A 461 27.05 1.94 -20.82
N TYR A 462 25.93 1.39 -21.30
CA TYR A 462 25.88 0.73 -22.60
C TYR A 462 25.70 1.75 -23.72
N ASN A 463 26.84 2.26 -24.19
CA ASN A 463 26.95 3.18 -25.30
C ASN A 463 26.06 2.77 -26.50
N LYS A 464 24.97 3.56 -26.67
CA LYS A 464 23.97 3.64 -27.77
C LYS A 464 22.66 2.85 -27.54
N PRO A 465 21.54 3.51 -27.15
CA PRO A 465 20.22 2.95 -27.41
C PRO A 465 20.04 2.79 -28.93
N ARG A 466 19.77 1.56 -29.39
CA ARG A 466 19.51 1.27 -30.81
C ARG A 466 18.03 0.99 -31.03
N TYR A 467 17.39 1.85 -31.82
CA TYR A 467 16.02 1.69 -32.32
C TYR A 467 16.03 1.03 -33.69
N HIS A 468 15.17 0.03 -33.93
CA HIS A 468 14.98 -0.55 -35.25
C HIS A 468 13.50 -0.83 -35.55
N GLY A 469 12.97 -0.24 -36.62
CA GLY A 469 11.82 -0.80 -37.34
C GLY A 469 12.27 -2.06 -38.07
N VAL A 470 11.57 -3.18 -37.87
CA VAL A 470 12.04 -4.50 -38.30
C VAL A 470 11.86 -4.67 -39.81
N THR A 471 12.96 -4.80 -40.56
CA THR A 471 12.94 -5.19 -42.00
C THR A 471 13.67 -6.51 -42.30
N SER A 472 14.22 -7.24 -41.33
CA SER A 472 14.68 -8.63 -41.53
C SER A 472 14.99 -9.39 -40.23
N ILE A 473 14.77 -10.71 -40.19
CA ILE A 473 15.04 -11.62 -39.05
C ILE A 473 16.05 -12.72 -39.46
N GLU A 474 17.14 -12.90 -38.70
CA GLU A 474 18.15 -13.99 -38.83
C GLU A 474 17.76 -15.24 -37.99
N PRO A 475 18.32 -16.44 -38.25
CA PRO A 475 17.90 -17.69 -37.60
C PRO A 475 18.06 -17.70 -36.07
N GLY A 476 17.09 -18.28 -35.36
CA GLY A 476 17.17 -18.57 -33.92
C GLY A 476 16.79 -17.42 -32.98
N ARG A 477 15.93 -16.49 -33.41
CA ARG A 477 15.48 -15.34 -32.58
C ARG A 477 13.95 -15.27 -32.46
N THR A 478 13.49 -14.83 -31.28
CA THR A 478 12.10 -14.51 -30.94
C THR A 478 11.90 -12.98 -31.00
N VAL A 479 10.74 -12.53 -31.50
CA VAL A 479 10.34 -11.10 -31.46
C VAL A 479 9.23 -10.94 -30.42
N ASP A 480 9.45 -10.09 -29.42
CA ASP A 480 8.45 -9.70 -28.43
C ASP A 480 7.92 -8.30 -28.72
N GLY A 481 6.59 -8.15 -28.61
CA GLY A 481 5.92 -6.85 -28.67
C GLY A 481 4.42 -7.06 -28.48
N GLY A 482 3.74 -6.19 -27.74
CA GLY A 482 2.28 -6.22 -27.62
C GLY A 482 1.63 -5.68 -28.88
N TYR A 483 1.65 -6.44 -29.98
CA TYR A 483 1.07 -5.99 -31.24
C TYR A 483 -0.45 -6.11 -31.17
N GLN A 484 -1.15 -4.98 -31.05
CA GLN A 484 -2.59 -4.92 -31.23
C GLN A 484 -2.92 -5.04 -32.72
N LEU A 485 -3.41 -6.21 -33.12
CA LEU A 485 -3.96 -6.45 -34.45
C LEU A 485 -5.45 -6.13 -34.44
N ALA A 486 -5.84 -5.07 -35.14
CA ALA A 486 -7.22 -4.90 -35.53
C ALA A 486 -7.62 -5.97 -36.58
N VAL A 487 -8.89 -6.36 -36.58
CA VAL A 487 -9.43 -7.30 -37.58
C VAL A 487 -9.16 -6.75 -38.98
N ASN A 488 -8.63 -7.59 -39.88
CA ASN A 488 -8.23 -7.27 -41.25
C ASN A 488 -7.01 -6.33 -41.42
N GLN A 489 -6.28 -6.02 -40.34
CA GLN A 489 -5.01 -5.32 -40.46
C GLN A 489 -3.86 -6.32 -40.74
N PRO A 490 -3.14 -6.22 -41.86
CA PRO A 490 -2.01 -7.10 -42.14
C PRO A 490 -0.76 -6.64 -41.38
N ILE A 491 0.00 -7.59 -40.84
CA ILE A 491 1.39 -7.40 -40.41
C ILE A 491 2.29 -8.14 -41.38
N THR A 492 3.28 -7.45 -41.94
CA THR A 492 4.27 -8.07 -42.84
C THR A 492 5.59 -8.27 -42.10
N VAL A 493 6.08 -9.50 -42.12
CA VAL A 493 7.32 -9.95 -41.49
C VAL A 493 8.34 -10.26 -42.60
N GLY A 494 9.46 -9.54 -42.61
CA GLY A 494 10.57 -9.83 -43.52
C GLY A 494 11.41 -11.02 -43.04
N LEU A 495 11.68 -11.96 -43.94
CA LEU A 495 12.55 -13.11 -43.69
C LEU A 495 13.95 -12.81 -44.23
N SER A 496 15.01 -13.13 -43.46
CA SER A 496 16.37 -13.01 -43.97
C SER A 496 16.60 -14.05 -45.10
N PRO A 497 17.06 -13.64 -46.30
CA PRO A 497 17.48 -14.58 -47.34
C PRO A 497 18.61 -15.52 -46.86
N LYS A 498 19.47 -15.04 -45.97
CA LYS A 498 20.55 -15.82 -45.36
C LYS A 498 20.00 -16.92 -44.45
N MET A 499 18.92 -16.65 -43.72
CA MET A 499 18.22 -17.64 -42.90
C MET A 499 17.63 -18.77 -43.74
N LEU A 500 16.93 -18.42 -44.81
CA LEU A 500 16.30 -19.40 -45.69
C LEU A 500 17.34 -20.27 -46.39
N ARG A 501 18.48 -19.69 -46.82
CA ARG A 501 19.57 -20.45 -47.43
C ARG A 501 20.23 -21.42 -46.45
N ALA A 502 20.44 -21.03 -45.20
CA ALA A 502 21.03 -21.86 -44.15
C ALA A 502 20.10 -22.98 -43.62
N SER A 503 18.79 -22.88 -43.85
CA SER A 503 17.82 -23.91 -43.45
C SER A 503 18.04 -25.23 -44.18
N GLN A 504 18.32 -26.30 -43.42
CA GLN A 504 18.35 -27.68 -43.90
C GLN A 504 16.95 -28.32 -43.94
N SER A 505 15.98 -27.76 -43.22
CA SER A 505 14.57 -28.19 -43.27
C SER A 505 13.87 -27.71 -44.53
N GLN A 506 12.93 -28.53 -45.01
CA GLN A 506 11.98 -28.18 -46.08
C GLN A 506 10.73 -27.44 -45.55
N LYS A 507 10.70 -27.11 -44.25
CA LYS A 507 9.56 -26.46 -43.58
C LYS A 507 9.99 -25.20 -42.85
N VAL A 508 9.10 -24.20 -42.84
CA VAL A 508 9.16 -23.06 -41.91
C VAL A 508 8.00 -23.21 -40.94
N TYR A 509 8.29 -23.15 -39.65
CA TYR A 509 7.32 -23.21 -38.57
C TYR A 509 7.05 -21.80 -38.09
N ILE A 510 5.78 -21.46 -37.89
CA ILE A 510 5.39 -20.17 -37.35
C ILE A 510 4.55 -20.41 -36.10
N ALA A 511 5.05 -19.96 -34.95
CA ALA A 511 4.31 -20.00 -33.70
C ALA A 511 3.91 -18.59 -33.30
N LEU A 512 2.65 -18.45 -32.87
CA LEU A 512 2.09 -17.18 -32.42
C LEU A 512 1.62 -17.36 -30.98
N GLU A 513 2.01 -16.43 -30.11
CA GLU A 513 1.48 -16.31 -28.76
C GLU A 513 0.55 -15.09 -28.70
N PHE A 514 -0.64 -15.25 -28.16
CA PHE A 514 -1.66 -14.20 -28.04
C PHE A 514 -2.28 -14.22 -26.65
N ALA A 515 -2.65 -13.05 -26.15
CA ALA A 515 -3.14 -12.86 -24.79
C ALA A 515 -4.67 -12.76 -24.67
N ASP A 516 -5.41 -12.84 -25.78
CA ASP A 516 -6.86 -12.58 -25.84
C ASP A 516 -7.67 -13.88 -26.08
N THR A 517 -8.86 -13.98 -25.49
CA THR A 517 -9.83 -15.09 -25.63
C THR A 517 -10.80 -14.93 -26.80
N THR A 518 -10.62 -13.91 -27.64
CA THR A 518 -11.52 -13.62 -28.76
C THR A 518 -11.50 -14.71 -29.86
N ASN A 519 -12.68 -15.26 -30.18
CA ASN A 519 -12.85 -16.26 -31.25
C ASN A 519 -12.55 -15.64 -32.65
N GLY A 520 -11.57 -16.19 -33.37
CA GLY A 520 -11.16 -15.71 -34.69
C GLY A 520 -10.31 -16.74 -35.46
N SER A 521 -9.91 -16.40 -36.70
CA SER A 521 -8.94 -17.20 -37.46
C SER A 521 -7.76 -16.35 -37.91
N ILE A 522 -6.55 -16.89 -37.75
CA ILE A 522 -5.32 -16.27 -38.25
C ILE A 522 -4.97 -16.90 -39.58
N SER A 523 -4.76 -16.06 -40.61
CA SER A 523 -4.31 -16.46 -41.93
C SER A 523 -2.89 -15.96 -42.18
N ILE A 524 -2.05 -16.81 -42.77
CA ILE A 524 -0.68 -16.48 -43.14
C ILE A 524 -0.55 -16.55 -44.67
N TYR A 525 -0.01 -15.48 -45.26
CA TYR A 525 0.12 -15.23 -46.69
C TYR A 525 1.59 -15.10 -47.11
N TYR A 526 1.91 -15.48 -48.35
CA TYR A 526 3.24 -15.30 -48.96
C TYR A 526 3.14 -15.15 -50.49
N PRO A 527 4.10 -14.47 -51.15
CA PRO A 527 4.08 -14.27 -52.61
C PRO A 527 4.34 -15.54 -53.43
N CYS A 528 3.64 -15.70 -54.57
CA CYS A 528 3.82 -16.77 -55.56
C CYS A 528 3.95 -16.21 -57.00
N GLN A 529 4.50 -16.98 -57.94
CA GLN A 529 4.69 -16.55 -59.34
C GLN A 529 3.44 -16.79 -60.22
N ASN A 530 3.14 -15.81 -61.07
CA ASN A 530 2.05 -15.66 -62.06
C ASN A 530 1.83 -16.77 -63.12
N LYS A 531 2.12 -18.05 -62.89
CA LYS A 531 2.05 -19.07 -63.98
C LYS A 531 1.00 -20.17 -63.85
N LEU A 532 0.20 -20.19 -62.79
CA LEU A 532 -0.90 -21.16 -62.68
C LEU A 532 -2.17 -20.39 -62.32
N ILE A 533 -3.16 -20.43 -63.24
CA ILE A 533 -4.53 -19.91 -63.15
C ILE A 533 -4.70 -18.49 -63.74
N ASN A 534 -5.71 -18.34 -64.61
CA ASN A 534 -6.07 -17.11 -65.33
C ASN A 534 -6.45 -15.97 -64.36
N TYR A 535 -5.62 -14.92 -64.29
CA TYR A 535 -5.91 -13.70 -63.52
C TYR A 535 -5.95 -12.45 -64.41
N LYS A 536 -6.80 -11.48 -64.03
CA LYS A 536 -6.94 -10.19 -64.73
C LYS A 536 -5.98 -9.15 -64.13
N LYS A 537 -5.53 -8.21 -64.97
CA LYS A 537 -4.68 -7.07 -64.58
C LYS A 537 -5.36 -6.27 -63.47
N GLY A 538 -4.74 -6.22 -62.29
CA GLY A 538 -5.30 -5.64 -61.05
C GLY A 538 -5.36 -6.59 -59.85
N ASP A 539 -5.20 -7.90 -60.04
CA ASP A 539 -5.20 -8.92 -58.97
C ASP A 539 -3.81 -9.20 -58.35
N GLU A 540 -2.83 -8.32 -58.57
CA GLU A 540 -1.39 -8.56 -58.37
C GLU A 540 -0.95 -8.74 -56.89
N ASN A 541 -1.89 -8.76 -55.94
CA ASN A 541 -1.64 -8.79 -54.49
C ASN A 541 -2.51 -9.81 -53.71
N ARG A 542 -3.10 -10.84 -54.34
CA ARG A 542 -3.92 -11.83 -53.62
C ARG A 542 -3.20 -13.17 -53.46
N PHE A 543 -2.85 -13.50 -52.21
CA PHE A 543 -2.11 -14.69 -51.79
C PHE A 543 -3.03 -15.81 -51.29
N ASP A 544 -2.63 -17.07 -51.51
CA ASP A 544 -3.31 -18.25 -50.96
C ASP A 544 -3.17 -18.35 -49.43
N VAL A 545 -4.23 -18.83 -48.77
CA VAL A 545 -4.27 -19.07 -47.31
C VAL A 545 -3.65 -20.43 -47.03
N CYS A 546 -2.45 -20.46 -46.46
CA CYS A 546 -1.76 -21.75 -46.24
C CYS A 546 -2.22 -22.50 -44.97
N SER A 547 -2.87 -21.80 -44.03
CA SER A 547 -3.39 -22.40 -42.80
C SER A 547 -4.33 -21.42 -42.08
N SER A 548 -5.48 -21.90 -41.64
CA SER A 548 -6.37 -21.18 -40.71
C SER A 548 -6.58 -22.05 -39.47
N PHE A 549 -6.39 -21.48 -38.28
CA PHE A 549 -6.69 -22.16 -37.01
C PHE A 549 -7.61 -21.29 -36.15
N GLY A 550 -8.50 -21.95 -35.41
CA GLY A 550 -9.46 -21.28 -34.52
C GLY A 550 -8.81 -20.88 -33.20
N LEU A 551 -9.02 -19.64 -32.79
CA LEU A 551 -8.69 -19.16 -31.44
C LEU A 551 -9.84 -19.56 -30.52
N SER A 552 -9.61 -20.42 -29.52
CA SER A 552 -10.67 -20.83 -28.58
C SER A 552 -10.34 -20.65 -27.10
N ASN A 553 -9.10 -20.30 -26.74
CA ASN A 553 -8.65 -19.92 -25.38
C ASN A 553 -7.27 -19.22 -25.47
N SER A 554 -6.91 -18.40 -24.47
CA SER A 554 -5.55 -17.84 -24.34
C SER A 554 -4.51 -18.97 -24.32
N GLY A 555 -3.53 -18.95 -25.22
CA GLY A 555 -2.56 -20.04 -25.32
C GLY A 555 -1.60 -19.92 -26.51
N LYS A 556 -0.65 -20.84 -26.61
CA LYS A 556 0.32 -20.91 -27.72
C LYS A 556 -0.29 -21.72 -28.87
N GLN A 557 -0.37 -21.15 -30.06
CA GLN A 557 -0.74 -21.89 -31.27
C GLN A 557 0.44 -21.94 -32.22
N MET A 558 0.70 -23.12 -32.78
CA MET A 558 1.78 -23.33 -33.73
C MET A 558 1.18 -23.82 -35.05
N SER A 559 1.50 -23.13 -36.13
CA SER A 559 1.10 -23.54 -37.47
C SER A 559 2.31 -23.95 -38.29
N VAL A 560 2.17 -25.06 -39.01
CA VAL A 560 3.21 -25.58 -39.89
C VAL A 560 2.88 -25.13 -41.31
N VAL A 561 3.67 -24.21 -41.86
CA VAL A 561 3.50 -23.79 -43.25
C VAL A 561 4.35 -24.69 -44.15
N ARG A 562 3.67 -25.57 -44.88
CA ARG A 562 4.19 -26.32 -46.03
C ARG A 562 3.41 -25.82 -47.26
N PRO A 563 3.97 -25.59 -48.46
CA PRO A 563 5.36 -25.48 -48.93
C PRO A 563 5.62 -24.30 -49.90
N MET A 564 6.85 -23.77 -49.95
CA MET A 564 7.57 -23.27 -51.15
C MET A 564 8.91 -22.62 -50.72
N LEU A 565 9.66 -23.30 -49.83
CA LEU A 565 10.95 -22.80 -49.33
C LEU A 565 11.93 -22.51 -50.46
N GLY A 566 11.94 -23.34 -51.51
CA GLY A 566 12.79 -23.12 -52.68
C GLY A 566 12.55 -21.75 -53.34
N PHE A 567 11.30 -21.30 -53.37
CA PHE A 567 10.94 -19.97 -53.88
C PHE A 567 11.33 -18.85 -52.92
N LEU A 568 11.02 -18.98 -51.63
CA LEU A 568 11.44 -17.98 -50.64
C LEU A 568 12.98 -17.84 -50.58
N LYS A 569 13.73 -18.94 -50.76
CA LYS A 569 15.20 -18.95 -50.89
C LYS A 569 15.69 -18.19 -52.14
N ALA A 570 14.89 -18.18 -53.21
CA ALA A 570 15.19 -17.51 -54.46
C ALA A 570 14.78 -16.02 -54.47
N GLN A 571 13.95 -15.58 -53.53
CA GLN A 571 13.58 -14.17 -53.38
C GLN A 571 14.74 -13.34 -52.81
N LYS A 572 14.94 -12.15 -53.36
CA LYS A 572 15.95 -11.20 -52.86
C LYS A 572 15.56 -10.63 -51.49
N SER A 573 14.26 -10.47 -51.24
CA SER A 573 13.67 -9.98 -49.99
C SER A 573 12.38 -10.74 -49.68
N PRO A 574 12.47 -11.99 -49.17
CA PRO A 574 11.29 -12.78 -48.86
C PRO A 574 10.51 -12.18 -47.69
N THR A 575 9.18 -12.11 -47.80
CA THR A 575 8.29 -11.62 -46.75
C THR A 575 7.15 -12.60 -46.51
N LEU A 576 6.58 -12.56 -45.31
CA LEU A 576 5.35 -13.23 -44.92
C LEU A 576 4.36 -12.18 -44.41
N THR A 577 3.10 -12.29 -44.77
CA THR A 577 2.06 -11.38 -44.25
C THR A 577 1.08 -12.17 -43.38
N ILE A 578 0.91 -11.75 -42.14
CA ILE A 578 0.00 -12.34 -41.16
C ILE A 578 -1.22 -11.43 -41.04
N MET A 579 -2.42 -12.00 -41.13
CA MET A 579 -3.66 -11.24 -41.05
C MET A 579 -4.66 -11.96 -40.16
N LEU A 580 -5.29 -11.22 -39.24
CA LEU A 580 -6.40 -11.71 -38.45
C LEU A 580 -7.71 -11.52 -39.23
N LYS A 581 -8.47 -12.60 -39.44
CA LYS A 581 -9.81 -12.53 -40.03
C LYS A 581 -10.87 -12.81 -38.97
N GLY A 582 -11.82 -11.90 -38.86
CA GLY A 582 -12.99 -12.10 -38.01
C GLY A 582 -13.90 -13.19 -38.58
N THR A 583 -14.43 -14.05 -37.73
CA THR A 583 -15.30 -15.17 -38.13
C THR A 583 -16.79 -14.81 -38.18
N ARG A 584 -17.18 -13.60 -37.76
CA ARG A 584 -18.56 -13.10 -37.77
C ARG A 584 -18.76 -11.99 -38.79
N LYS A 585 -19.98 -11.87 -39.34
CA LYS A 585 -20.38 -10.80 -40.27
C LYS A 585 -20.22 -9.38 -39.71
N ASN A 586 -20.11 -9.21 -38.38
CA ASN A 586 -19.85 -7.94 -37.69
C ASN A 586 -19.10 -8.21 -36.36
N PRO A 587 -17.77 -8.34 -36.34
CA PRO A 587 -17.02 -8.48 -35.10
C PRO A 587 -16.95 -7.11 -34.38
N LYS A 588 -17.17 -7.07 -33.06
CA LYS A 588 -16.73 -5.91 -32.27
C LYS A 588 -15.19 -5.84 -32.38
N PRO A 589 -14.60 -4.67 -32.66
CA PRO A 589 -13.17 -4.53 -32.92
C PRO A 589 -12.42 -4.51 -31.59
N SER A 590 -12.36 -5.65 -30.90
CA SER A 590 -11.37 -5.80 -29.83
C SER A 590 -10.04 -6.17 -30.51
N PRO A 591 -9.00 -5.32 -30.42
CA PRO A 591 -7.71 -5.63 -31.00
C PRO A 591 -7.09 -6.85 -30.29
N ILE A 592 -6.69 -7.87 -31.05
CA ILE A 592 -6.01 -9.03 -30.47
C ILE A 592 -4.55 -8.66 -30.28
N THR A 593 -4.06 -8.82 -29.05
CA THR A 593 -2.64 -8.63 -28.75
C THR A 593 -1.88 -9.91 -29.07
N ILE A 594 -1.09 -9.91 -30.16
CA ILE A 594 -0.05 -10.91 -30.38
C ILE A 594 1.15 -10.48 -29.56
N SER A 595 1.52 -11.28 -28.57
CA SER A 595 2.65 -11.00 -27.69
C SER A 595 3.97 -11.47 -28.31
N ARG A 596 3.94 -12.54 -29.12
CA ARG A 596 5.14 -13.09 -29.79
C ARG A 596 4.86 -13.68 -31.16
N ILE A 597 5.83 -13.51 -32.06
CA ILE A 597 5.91 -14.24 -33.34
C ILE A 597 7.24 -14.99 -33.38
N HIS A 598 7.16 -16.31 -33.54
CA HIS A 598 8.33 -17.15 -33.71
C HIS A 598 8.35 -17.72 -35.13
N VAL A 599 9.51 -17.64 -35.79
CA VAL A 599 9.74 -18.25 -37.10
C VAL A 599 10.93 -19.20 -36.98
N PHE A 600 10.69 -20.50 -37.17
CA PHE A 600 11.72 -21.52 -37.05
C PHE A 600 11.93 -22.23 -38.38
N THR A 601 13.19 -22.45 -38.73
CA THR A 601 13.60 -23.30 -39.85
C THR A 601 14.06 -24.68 -39.37
N ASP A 602 14.32 -24.88 -38.08
CA ASP A 602 14.74 -26.17 -37.52
C ASP A 602 14.25 -26.27 -36.06
N PHE A 603 13.21 -27.07 -35.82
CA PHE A 603 12.45 -27.08 -34.57
C PHE A 603 13.27 -27.66 -33.39
N GLU A 604 14.16 -28.60 -33.66
CA GLU A 604 14.96 -29.28 -32.64
C GLU A 604 16.12 -28.40 -32.11
N LYS A 605 16.66 -27.48 -32.92
CA LYS A 605 17.71 -26.54 -32.51
C LYS A 605 17.19 -25.29 -31.79
N ALA A 606 15.89 -25.00 -31.87
CA ALA A 606 15.29 -23.79 -31.30
C ALA A 606 15.11 -23.84 -29.76
N LYS A 607 15.31 -25.00 -29.13
CA LYS A 607 15.19 -25.18 -27.68
C LYS A 607 16.27 -24.43 -26.86
N THR A 608 17.34 -23.91 -27.46
CA THR A 608 18.55 -23.47 -26.73
C THR A 608 19.07 -22.05 -27.02
N GLY A 609 18.31 -21.13 -27.65
CA GLY A 609 18.90 -19.86 -28.14
C GLY A 609 18.10 -18.56 -27.90
N ARG A 610 18.66 -17.72 -27.01
CA ARG A 610 18.55 -16.27 -26.71
C ARG A 610 17.61 -15.30 -27.49
N ARG A 611 17.11 -14.34 -26.70
CA ARG A 611 16.05 -13.31 -26.90
C ARG A 611 16.65 -11.90 -27.11
N LEU A 612 15.94 -10.97 -27.78
CA LEU A 612 16.29 -9.52 -27.86
C LEU A 612 15.03 -8.63 -27.78
N ASP A 613 15.12 -7.57 -26.96
CA ASP A 613 14.11 -6.52 -26.73
C ASP A 613 14.10 -5.40 -27.79
N ALA A 614 12.99 -4.64 -27.83
CA ALA A 614 12.70 -3.53 -28.76
C ALA A 614 12.40 -2.19 -28.03
N GLY A 615 12.75 -1.04 -28.65
CA GLY A 615 12.57 0.37 -28.17
C GLY A 615 11.12 0.91 -28.15
N LYS A 616 10.73 2.16 -27.77
CA LYS A 616 11.21 3.56 -27.95
C LYS A 616 10.89 4.44 -26.70
N ALA A 617 11.43 5.68 -26.61
CA ALA A 617 11.45 6.55 -25.41
C ALA A 617 10.26 7.52 -25.18
N ASP A 618 9.10 7.36 -25.83
CA ASP A 618 7.99 8.33 -25.73
C ASP A 618 6.81 7.86 -24.85
N SER A 619 7.01 6.84 -24.01
CA SER A 619 5.97 6.34 -23.11
C SER A 619 6.26 6.75 -21.67
N GLN A 620 5.20 7.24 -20.99
CA GLN A 620 5.07 7.41 -19.54
C GLN A 620 5.27 6.09 -18.75
N VAL A 621 5.58 4.99 -19.44
CA VAL A 621 5.86 3.67 -18.89
C VAL A 621 7.00 3.05 -19.68
N GLN A 622 8.08 2.61 -19.02
CA GLN A 622 9.21 1.92 -19.65
C GLN A 622 9.54 0.62 -18.93
N THR A 623 9.88 -0.42 -19.68
CA THR A 623 10.34 -1.71 -19.14
C THR A 623 11.78 -1.96 -19.57
N HIS A 624 12.66 -2.21 -18.60
CA HIS A 624 14.07 -2.53 -18.81
C HIS A 624 14.39 -3.94 -18.30
N MET A 625 15.20 -4.68 -19.06
CA MET A 625 15.75 -5.96 -18.64
C MET A 625 17.21 -5.79 -18.21
N VAL A 626 17.53 -6.24 -17.00
CA VAL A 626 18.86 -6.16 -16.39
C VAL A 626 19.40 -7.57 -16.22
N TYR A 627 20.46 -7.92 -16.94
CA TYR A 627 21.04 -9.27 -16.90
C TYR A 627 21.99 -9.45 -15.70
N ILE A 628 21.72 -10.45 -14.86
CA ILE A 628 22.42 -10.77 -13.61
C ILE A 628 23.85 -11.29 -13.84
N ASP A 629 24.16 -11.81 -15.03
CA ASP A 629 25.50 -12.29 -15.41
C ASP A 629 26.60 -11.18 -15.36
N SER A 630 26.23 -9.93 -15.06
CA SER A 630 27.13 -8.77 -14.90
C SER A 630 27.40 -8.36 -13.45
N LEU A 631 26.69 -8.95 -12.47
CA LEU A 631 26.93 -8.73 -11.04
C LEU A 631 28.11 -9.60 -10.59
N LYS A 632 29.11 -8.99 -9.93
CA LYS A 632 30.39 -9.66 -9.63
C LYS A 632 30.33 -10.65 -8.46
N THR A 633 29.14 -10.93 -7.90
CA THR A 633 29.00 -11.72 -6.68
C THR A 633 27.93 -12.82 -6.80
N THR A 634 28.13 -13.89 -6.05
CA THR A 634 27.30 -15.10 -6.02
C THR A 634 25.87 -14.82 -5.51
N PRO A 635 24.83 -15.51 -6.03
CA PRO A 635 23.40 -15.21 -5.78
C PRO A 635 22.89 -15.36 -4.34
N THR A 636 23.72 -15.73 -3.37
CA THR A 636 23.24 -16.26 -2.09
C THR A 636 23.08 -15.23 -0.97
N GLU A 637 23.56 -13.98 -1.08
CA GLU A 637 23.56 -13.07 0.09
C GLU A 637 23.37 -11.56 -0.16
N LYS A 638 22.86 -11.08 -1.31
CA LYS A 638 22.70 -9.63 -1.50
C LYS A 638 21.42 -9.18 -2.19
N SER A 639 20.75 -8.22 -1.58
CA SER A 639 19.69 -7.41 -2.17
C SER A 639 20.28 -6.43 -3.20
N ALA A 640 19.64 -6.30 -4.36
CA ALA A 640 19.92 -5.29 -5.37
C ALA A 640 18.81 -4.23 -5.36
N TYR A 641 19.12 -2.95 -5.53
CA TYR A 641 18.13 -1.87 -5.54
C TYR A 641 17.88 -1.36 -6.95
N ILE A 642 16.62 -1.14 -7.31
CA ILE A 642 16.24 -0.68 -8.64
C ILE A 642 15.78 0.76 -8.56
N ILE A 643 16.40 1.63 -9.36
CA ILE A 643 16.15 3.08 -9.36
C ILE A 643 15.78 3.51 -10.77
N ALA A 644 14.63 4.13 -10.99
CA ALA A 644 14.34 4.82 -12.22
C ALA A 644 14.79 6.29 -12.14
N THR A 645 15.15 6.88 -13.26
CA THR A 645 15.39 8.32 -13.36
C THR A 645 14.57 8.83 -14.52
N ASP A 646 13.89 9.96 -14.36
CA ASP A 646 13.11 10.60 -15.42
C ASP A 646 13.98 11.55 -16.25
N SER A 647 13.42 12.15 -17.29
CA SER A 647 14.11 13.09 -18.15
C SER A 647 14.55 14.40 -17.48
N GLU A 648 14.09 14.68 -16.26
CA GLU A 648 14.47 15.86 -15.46
C GLU A 648 15.51 15.53 -14.38
N GLY A 649 15.95 14.27 -14.31
CA GLY A 649 16.93 13.82 -13.32
C GLY A 649 16.32 13.49 -11.96
N ASN A 650 15.00 13.42 -11.84
CA ASN A 650 14.36 12.95 -10.62
C ASN A 650 14.54 11.44 -10.52
N GLU A 651 15.07 10.98 -9.40
CA GLU A 651 15.25 9.56 -9.13
C GLU A 651 14.03 8.99 -8.40
N SER A 652 13.62 7.78 -8.81
CA SER A 652 12.71 6.96 -8.04
C SER A 652 13.37 6.59 -6.72
N MET A 653 12.55 6.27 -5.74
CA MET A 653 13.10 5.59 -4.57
C MET A 653 13.67 4.21 -4.98
N PRO A 654 14.80 3.77 -4.40
CA PRO A 654 15.39 2.47 -4.75
C PRO A 654 14.54 1.28 -4.26
N VAL A 655 14.16 0.35 -5.15
CA VAL A 655 13.37 -0.84 -4.82
C VAL A 655 14.25 -2.07 -4.62
N PRO A 656 14.28 -2.72 -3.42
CA PRO A 656 15.12 -3.89 -3.18
C PRO A 656 14.62 -5.15 -3.92
N PHE A 657 15.56 -5.99 -4.34
CA PHE A 657 15.37 -7.28 -5.00
C PHE A 657 16.35 -8.30 -4.38
N ASP A 658 15.86 -9.32 -3.70
CA ASP A 658 16.69 -10.24 -2.90
C ASP A 658 17.06 -11.56 -3.60
N GLY A 659 16.75 -11.71 -4.90
CA GLY A 659 17.12 -12.87 -5.73
C GLY A 659 16.51 -14.23 -5.35
N SER A 660 16.01 -14.38 -4.12
CA SER A 660 15.55 -15.64 -3.53
C SER A 660 14.04 -15.68 -3.32
N SER A 661 13.39 -14.52 -3.21
CA SER A 661 11.96 -14.43 -3.13
C SER A 661 11.38 -14.22 -4.54
N SER A 662 10.51 -15.13 -4.95
CA SER A 662 9.32 -14.71 -5.67
C SER A 662 8.49 -13.88 -4.68
N HIS A 663 8.91 -12.65 -4.38
CA HIS A 663 8.16 -11.78 -3.48
C HIS A 663 6.76 -11.63 -4.10
N PRO A 664 5.68 -11.98 -3.38
CA PRO A 664 4.31 -11.95 -3.91
C PRO A 664 3.86 -10.56 -4.35
N PHE A 665 4.68 -9.54 -4.06
CA PHE A 665 4.55 -8.19 -4.58
C PHE A 665 4.40 -8.12 -6.10
N MET A 666 4.94 -9.08 -6.87
CA MET A 666 5.02 -8.91 -8.34
C MET A 666 4.77 -10.17 -9.17
N ASN A 667 3.99 -11.12 -8.65
CA ASN A 667 3.56 -12.30 -9.40
C ASN A 667 2.11 -12.69 -9.13
N ARG A 668 1.13 -11.99 -9.72
CA ARG A 668 -0.16 -12.55 -10.16
C ARG A 668 -0.62 -11.87 -11.47
N PRO A 669 -1.32 -12.59 -12.35
CA PRO A 669 -1.26 -12.46 -13.82
C PRO A 669 -1.84 -11.18 -14.41
#